data_AF-A0A7U9XJ63-F1
#
_entry.id   AF-A0A7U9XJ63-F1
#
_cell.length_a   1.000
_cell.length_b   1.000
_cell.length_c   1.000
_cell.angle_alpha   90.00
_cell.angle_beta   90.00
_cell.angle_gamma   90.00
#
_symmetry.space_group_name_H-M   'P 1'
#
loop_
_entity.id
_entity.type
_entity.pdbx_description
1 polymer ?
#
loop_
_entity_poly.entity_id
_entity_poly.type
_entity_poly.pdbx_seq_one_letter_code
_entity_poly.pdbx_strand_id
1 'polypeptide(L)'
;MTVTRKLYRSGESEYLINGSACRLKDVNELFYDTGIGKEGYSIIGQGQIDRILSGKPEERRELFDEAAGIVKFKRRKNMSVKKLEEERQNLLRVNDILAELEKQVGPLERQAETAREYLKKKEQLKTYDINMFLLETERLEEQVRSLDEKLGITRTELEGAGQKYDDMKTEYETVEEQVDGIDSSIEKAKSQLNETTMLKQQLENQIELLKEQINSMRMNDAHYDQRARTIESEIGVRKDQLRELGQEEETIQRQIDEQTRLENQAKAELIDVQSRIASITASVDKNKGEIIELLNNRASTRAKIQKYDTMLEQIQVRKAGMARQILDARTEAQEQREKLDGYRQELKDVSGEIIELSEENSRYEEKIAVLQKQLTKQTEQFRIGQTAYHREESRLESLKNITERYDGYGNSIRKVMDQRNREKGILGVVADIIKVAKDYEIAIETALGGNIQNIVTADEETAKRMIQFLKKNRFGRATFLPLTSIRAYSGLGKPEALKEPGAIGTANTLVQIEDKYRTLADNLLGRTLVVDHIDHGLAIARKYNQSIRIVTLEGELINPGGSLTGGAFKNSSNLLSRRREMEEFEKTVKQLKREMDEMEASSDLLRKERAGYYEKMDEISAKLQKAYVIQNTAKMNADQAEAKIQNAEELARATSTEEEKLDAQITDIIDNQDSINVELDTSKKLENELTEQIEKEQLILDEVHAEEAEKLKKTEEIHLEFASLEQKFTFVNENVSRIREEIEKFQEELGELEKSKGGTSREIEDKEKQIAELRDTIENSKELFEEIGIEIERFKKEREELNQKHKDFLKKREDLSRHMSDLDKEIFRLESQKENYETASEKQISYMWDEYEITYIRAKELRDENLTDLAKMKKRIQELKGEIRSLGNVNVNAIEEYKSVSERYEFLKNQHDDLVEAEATLEQIIEELDAAMRKQFKEQFARIASEFDMVFKELFGGGKGTLELMEDEDILEAGIRIIAQPPGKKLQNMMQLSGGEKALTAISLLFAIQNLKPSPFCLLDEIEAALDDNNVGRFAQYLHKLTKNTQFIVITHRRGTMTAADRLYGITMQEKGVSTLVSVSLLEEELDA
;
A
#
# COMPACT_ATOMS: atom_id res chain seq x y z
N MET A 1 -76.11 -14.90 -1.48
CA MET A 1 -74.85 -15.55 -1.93
C MET A 1 -73.70 -14.67 -1.48
N THR A 2 -72.65 -15.24 -0.92
CA THR A 2 -71.53 -14.48 -0.35
C THR A 2 -70.23 -14.88 -1.04
N VAL A 3 -69.54 -13.92 -1.62
CA VAL A 3 -68.20 -14.12 -2.20
C VAL A 3 -67.19 -13.45 -1.28
N THR A 4 -66.23 -14.22 -0.78
CA THR A 4 -65.20 -13.74 0.14
C THR A 4 -63.83 -13.93 -0.48
N ARG A 5 -63.03 -12.86 -0.52
CA ARG A 5 -61.60 -12.93 -0.85
C ARG A 5 -60.80 -12.74 0.43
N LYS A 6 -59.94 -13.69 0.77
CA LYS A 6 -58.95 -13.54 1.85
C LYS A 6 -57.59 -13.27 1.21
N LEU A 7 -56.95 -12.18 1.64
CA LEU A 7 -55.58 -11.87 1.26
C LEU A 7 -54.68 -12.10 2.47
N TYR A 8 -53.75 -13.04 2.36
CA TYR A 8 -52.79 -13.33 3.43
C TYR A 8 -51.62 -12.34 3.36
N ARG A 9 -50.94 -12.11 4.49
CA ARG A 9 -49.73 -11.25 4.52
C ARG A 9 -48.61 -11.75 3.61
N SER A 10 -48.64 -13.03 3.22
CA SER A 10 -47.73 -13.63 2.22
C SER A 10 -47.98 -13.12 0.79
N GLY A 11 -49.07 -12.40 0.54
CA GLY A 11 -49.50 -12.00 -0.80
C GLY A 11 -50.40 -13.03 -1.49
N GLU A 12 -50.61 -14.20 -0.89
CA GLU A 12 -51.51 -15.22 -1.44
C GLU A 12 -52.98 -14.80 -1.30
N SER A 13 -53.78 -15.06 -2.33
CA SER A 13 -55.21 -14.78 -2.33
C SER A 13 -56.03 -16.06 -2.43
N GLU A 14 -56.94 -16.25 -1.49
CA GLU A 14 -57.90 -17.36 -1.46
C GLU A 14 -59.32 -16.83 -1.73
N TYR A 15 -60.05 -17.51 -2.62
CA TYR A 15 -61.41 -17.15 -3.01
C TYR A 15 -62.39 -18.19 -2.45
N LEU A 16 -63.46 -17.71 -1.82
CA LEU A 16 -64.50 -18.56 -1.25
C LEU A 16 -65.88 -18.15 -1.80
N ILE A 17 -66.65 -19.13 -2.28
CA ILE A 17 -68.08 -18.95 -2.59
C ILE A 17 -68.86 -19.63 -1.48
N ASN A 18 -69.69 -18.87 -0.76
CA ASN A 18 -70.46 -19.32 0.39
C ASN A 18 -69.61 -20.06 1.45
N GLY A 19 -68.32 -19.70 1.58
CA GLY A 19 -67.40 -20.28 2.56
C GLY A 19 -66.57 -21.48 2.07
N SER A 20 -66.77 -21.99 0.84
CA SER A 20 -65.96 -23.07 0.26
C SER A 20 -64.86 -22.53 -0.65
N ALA A 21 -63.64 -23.03 -0.48
CA ALA A 21 -62.50 -22.64 -1.32
C ALA A 21 -62.76 -23.02 -2.78
N CYS A 22 -62.57 -22.05 -3.67
CA CYS A 22 -62.81 -22.18 -5.09
C CYS A 22 -61.73 -21.46 -5.88
N ARG A 23 -61.59 -21.82 -7.16
CA ARG A 23 -60.64 -21.12 -8.02
C ARG A 23 -61.26 -19.82 -8.48
N LEU A 24 -60.42 -18.82 -8.73
CA LEU A 24 -60.86 -17.55 -9.33
C LEU A 24 -61.65 -17.76 -10.63
N LYS A 25 -61.32 -18.80 -11.40
CA LYS A 25 -62.05 -19.15 -12.63
C LYS A 25 -63.52 -19.50 -12.33
N ASP A 26 -63.79 -20.23 -11.25
CA ASP A 26 -65.14 -20.66 -10.88
C ASP A 26 -65.97 -19.46 -10.40
N VAL A 27 -65.34 -18.54 -9.66
CA VAL A 27 -65.95 -17.25 -9.28
C VAL A 27 -66.28 -16.41 -10.52
N ASN A 28 -65.34 -16.31 -11.47
CA ASN A 28 -65.56 -15.55 -12.70
C ASN A 28 -66.65 -16.18 -13.58
N GLU A 29 -66.70 -17.51 -13.69
CA GLU A 29 -67.74 -18.21 -14.44
C GLU A 29 -69.14 -18.00 -13.86
N LEU A 30 -69.24 -17.88 -12.54
CA LEU A 30 -70.50 -17.59 -11.85
C LEU A 30 -71.03 -16.19 -12.16
N PHE A 31 -70.16 -15.20 -12.39
CA PHE A 31 -70.55 -13.82 -12.70
C PHE A 31 -70.72 -13.54 -14.21
N TYR A 32 -70.35 -14.47 -15.10
CA TYR A 32 -70.62 -14.29 -16.53
C TYR A 32 -72.12 -14.19 -16.81
N ASP A 33 -72.47 -13.36 -17.77
CA ASP A 33 -73.84 -13.02 -18.18
C ASP A 33 -74.69 -12.24 -17.15
N THR A 34 -74.15 -11.90 -15.97
CA THR A 34 -74.84 -11.12 -14.92
C THR A 34 -74.61 -9.60 -14.95
N GLY A 35 -73.67 -9.13 -15.78
CA GLY A 35 -73.28 -7.70 -15.85
C GLY A 35 -72.28 -7.24 -14.76
N ILE A 36 -71.94 -8.12 -13.81
CA ILE A 36 -70.97 -7.91 -12.72
C ILE A 36 -69.61 -8.59 -13.04
N GLY A 37 -69.40 -8.99 -14.30
CA GLY A 37 -68.16 -9.61 -14.75
C GLY A 37 -66.96 -8.66 -14.64
N LYS A 38 -65.75 -9.21 -14.79
CA LYS A 38 -64.49 -8.43 -14.78
C LYS A 38 -64.48 -7.30 -15.82
N GLU A 39 -65.20 -7.48 -16.92
CA GLU A 39 -65.36 -6.52 -18.02
C GLU A 39 -66.76 -5.87 -18.02
N GLY A 40 -67.54 -6.10 -16.95
CA GLY A 40 -68.90 -5.63 -16.80
C GLY A 40 -68.99 -4.11 -16.64
N TYR A 41 -70.17 -3.57 -16.96
CA TYR A 41 -70.50 -2.14 -16.95
C TYR A 41 -71.11 -1.67 -15.61
N SER A 42 -70.88 -2.39 -14.51
CA SER A 42 -71.44 -2.09 -13.17
C SER A 42 -70.56 -1.20 -12.30
N ILE A 43 -69.27 -1.06 -12.60
CA ILE A 43 -68.36 -0.12 -11.93
C ILE A 43 -67.79 0.79 -13.01
N ILE A 44 -67.97 2.09 -12.88
CA ILE A 44 -67.65 3.07 -13.91
C ILE A 44 -66.85 4.19 -13.24
N GLY A 45 -65.52 4.11 -13.37
CA GLY A 45 -64.62 5.21 -13.00
C GLY A 45 -64.10 5.95 -14.21
N GLN A 46 -63.40 7.07 -13.97
CA GLN A 46 -62.80 7.90 -15.03
C GLN A 46 -61.97 7.10 -16.05
N GLY A 47 -61.16 6.13 -15.59
CA GLY A 47 -60.33 5.29 -16.46
C GLY A 47 -61.11 4.31 -17.35
N GLN A 48 -62.30 3.86 -16.93
CA GLN A 48 -63.12 2.94 -17.73
C GLN A 48 -63.89 3.67 -18.82
N ILE A 49 -64.31 4.91 -18.54
CA ILE A 49 -64.83 5.82 -19.57
C ILE A 49 -63.74 6.05 -20.61
N ASP A 50 -62.54 6.49 -20.20
CA ASP A 50 -61.43 6.70 -21.15
C ASP A 50 -61.09 5.45 -21.96
N ARG A 51 -61.18 4.24 -21.39
CA ARG A 51 -60.96 2.98 -22.13
C ARG A 51 -62.03 2.72 -23.19
N ILE A 52 -63.30 3.01 -22.92
CA ILE A 52 -64.38 2.93 -23.93
C ILE A 52 -64.19 4.01 -25.00
N LEU A 53 -63.78 5.23 -24.60
CA LEU A 53 -63.56 6.38 -25.49
C LEU A 53 -62.39 6.16 -26.45
N SER A 54 -61.25 5.68 -25.94
CA SER A 54 -59.97 5.59 -26.65
C SER A 54 -59.63 4.20 -27.18
N GLY A 55 -60.35 3.16 -26.71
CA GLY A 55 -60.16 1.78 -27.13
C GLY A 55 -60.43 1.56 -28.62
N LYS A 56 -59.75 0.56 -29.19
CA LYS A 56 -59.94 0.19 -30.59
C LYS A 56 -61.36 -0.36 -30.83
N PRO A 57 -61.89 -0.27 -32.07
CA PRO A 57 -63.21 -0.85 -32.40
C PRO A 57 -63.37 -2.32 -31.99
N GLU A 58 -62.30 -3.11 -32.05
CA GLU A 58 -62.25 -4.52 -31.61
C GLU A 58 -62.33 -4.67 -30.08
N GLU A 59 -61.62 -3.84 -29.31
CA GLU A 59 -61.64 -3.89 -27.84
C GLU A 59 -63.00 -3.46 -27.28
N ARG A 60 -63.67 -2.52 -27.95
CA ARG A 60 -65.05 -2.15 -27.61
C ARG A 60 -66.00 -3.33 -27.74
N ARG A 61 -65.70 -4.30 -28.60
CA ARG A 61 -66.53 -5.47 -28.86
C ARG A 61 -66.75 -6.33 -27.61
N GLU A 62 -65.77 -6.43 -26.71
CA GLU A 62 -65.89 -7.24 -25.48
C GLU A 62 -67.12 -6.83 -24.66
N LEU A 63 -67.38 -5.52 -24.55
CA LEU A 63 -68.55 -4.96 -23.89
C LEU A 63 -69.87 -5.42 -24.55
N PHE A 64 -69.90 -5.50 -25.88
CA PHE A 64 -71.07 -5.95 -26.64
C PHE A 64 -71.22 -7.47 -26.62
N ASP A 65 -70.12 -8.24 -26.63
CA ASP A 65 -70.11 -9.69 -26.50
C ASP A 65 -70.68 -10.11 -25.11
N GLU A 66 -70.34 -9.38 -24.04
CA GLU A 66 -70.89 -9.58 -22.68
C GLU A 66 -72.36 -9.15 -22.58
N ALA A 67 -72.72 -8.01 -23.19
CA ALA A 67 -74.12 -7.59 -23.28
C ALA A 67 -74.98 -8.60 -24.06
N ALA A 68 -74.45 -9.15 -25.16
CA ALA A 68 -75.11 -10.15 -26.00
C ALA A 68 -75.16 -11.55 -25.36
N GLY A 69 -74.35 -11.82 -24.34
CA GLY A 69 -74.32 -13.09 -23.60
C GLY A 69 -73.68 -14.26 -24.37
N ILE A 70 -72.71 -13.97 -25.25
CA ILE A 70 -72.03 -14.99 -26.06
C ILE A 70 -70.66 -15.42 -25.50
N VAL A 71 -70.16 -14.73 -24.47
CA VAL A 71 -68.82 -14.92 -23.89
C VAL A 71 -68.58 -16.37 -23.45
N LYS A 72 -69.59 -17.02 -22.84
CA LYS A 72 -69.52 -18.40 -22.38
C LYS A 72 -69.33 -19.41 -23.53
N PHE A 73 -70.06 -19.21 -24.63
CA PHE A 73 -69.95 -20.07 -25.81
C PHE A 73 -68.61 -19.88 -26.52
N LYS A 74 -68.15 -18.63 -26.65
CA LYS A 74 -66.85 -18.27 -27.26
C LYS A 74 -65.70 -18.97 -26.52
N ARG A 75 -65.74 -18.97 -25.19
CA ARG A 75 -64.74 -19.69 -24.38
C ARG A 75 -64.78 -21.21 -24.54
N ARG A 76 -65.96 -21.83 -24.63
CA ARG A 76 -66.07 -23.29 -24.84
C ARG A 76 -65.57 -23.72 -26.21
N LYS A 77 -65.86 -22.93 -27.26
CA LYS A 77 -65.30 -23.15 -28.59
C LYS A 77 -63.78 -23.07 -28.56
N ASN A 78 -63.22 -21.99 -28.00
CA ASN A 78 -61.76 -21.81 -27.92
C ASN A 78 -61.07 -22.94 -27.13
N MET A 79 -61.69 -23.45 -26.06
CA MET A 79 -61.15 -24.61 -25.33
C MET A 79 -61.13 -25.89 -26.17
N SER A 80 -62.14 -26.10 -27.01
CA SER A 80 -62.23 -27.29 -27.87
C SER A 80 -61.25 -27.20 -29.05
N VAL A 81 -61.12 -26.01 -29.65
CA VAL A 81 -60.10 -25.70 -30.66
C VAL A 81 -58.70 -25.93 -30.09
N LYS A 82 -58.44 -25.45 -28.87
CA LYS A 82 -57.14 -25.63 -28.22
C LYS A 82 -56.82 -27.11 -27.97
N LYS A 83 -57.79 -27.93 -27.56
CA LYS A 83 -57.59 -29.38 -27.42
C LYS A 83 -57.30 -30.05 -28.75
N LEU A 84 -58.01 -29.65 -29.82
CA LEU A 84 -57.76 -30.16 -31.16
C LEU A 84 -56.34 -29.80 -31.64
N GLU A 85 -55.89 -28.57 -31.40
CA GLU A 85 -54.51 -28.15 -31.68
C GLU A 85 -53.48 -28.93 -30.86
N GLU A 86 -53.77 -29.19 -29.57
CA GLU A 86 -52.90 -30.01 -28.71
C GLU A 86 -52.78 -31.44 -29.24
N GLU A 87 -53.88 -32.08 -29.64
CA GLU A 87 -53.84 -33.43 -30.22
C GLU A 87 -53.14 -33.43 -31.59
N ARG A 88 -53.40 -32.44 -32.46
CA ARG A 88 -52.68 -32.26 -33.73
C ARG A 88 -51.17 -32.07 -33.53
N GLN A 89 -50.78 -31.29 -32.53
CA GLN A 89 -49.37 -31.10 -32.18
C GLN A 89 -48.75 -32.38 -31.63
N ASN A 90 -49.47 -33.14 -30.79
CA ASN A 90 -48.99 -34.43 -30.31
C ASN A 90 -48.80 -35.41 -31.47
N LEU A 91 -49.73 -35.43 -32.42
CA LEU A 91 -49.69 -36.29 -33.59
C LEU A 91 -48.55 -35.89 -34.55
N LEU A 92 -48.35 -34.59 -34.80
CA LEU A 92 -47.17 -34.07 -35.50
C LEU A 92 -45.87 -34.45 -34.80
N ARG A 93 -45.80 -34.33 -33.47
CA ARG A 93 -44.60 -34.71 -32.70
C ARG A 93 -44.32 -36.20 -32.75
N VAL A 94 -45.34 -37.04 -32.61
CA VAL A 94 -45.17 -38.49 -32.70
C VAL A 94 -44.75 -38.87 -34.13
N ASN A 95 -45.31 -38.22 -35.16
CA ASN A 95 -44.87 -38.40 -36.55
C ASN A 95 -43.43 -37.96 -36.80
N ASP A 96 -43.03 -36.81 -36.28
CA ASP A 96 -41.66 -36.31 -36.39
C ASP A 96 -40.68 -37.23 -35.66
N ILE A 97 -41.02 -37.68 -34.44
CA ILE A 97 -40.22 -38.62 -33.68
C ILE A 97 -40.12 -39.96 -34.41
N LEU A 98 -41.21 -40.46 -35.00
CA LEU A 98 -41.17 -41.69 -35.79
C LEU A 98 -40.31 -41.54 -37.04
N ALA A 99 -40.48 -40.45 -37.79
CA ALA A 99 -39.66 -40.17 -38.98
C ALA A 99 -38.17 -39.93 -38.64
N GLU A 100 -37.88 -39.37 -37.47
CA GLU A 100 -36.53 -39.19 -36.95
C GLU A 100 -35.91 -40.53 -36.51
N LEU A 101 -36.62 -41.30 -35.69
CA LEU A 101 -36.15 -42.61 -35.25
C LEU A 101 -35.93 -43.55 -36.45
N GLU A 102 -36.81 -43.53 -37.45
CA GLU A 102 -36.64 -44.30 -38.70
C GLU A 102 -35.37 -43.90 -39.47
N LYS A 103 -35.05 -42.59 -39.52
CA LYS A 103 -33.80 -42.09 -40.09
C LYS A 103 -32.57 -42.42 -39.24
N GLN A 104 -32.70 -42.62 -37.94
CA GLN A 104 -31.59 -42.91 -37.03
C GLN A 104 -31.25 -44.40 -36.96
N VAL A 105 -32.23 -45.30 -37.04
CA VAL A 105 -32.02 -46.75 -36.91
C VAL A 105 -31.03 -47.29 -37.95
N GLY A 106 -31.19 -46.93 -39.23
CA GLY A 106 -30.31 -47.43 -40.31
C GLY A 106 -28.84 -46.96 -40.21
N PRO A 107 -28.57 -45.66 -40.01
CA PRO A 107 -27.21 -45.16 -39.76
C PRO A 107 -26.59 -45.69 -38.46
N LEU A 108 -27.35 -45.80 -37.37
CA LEU A 108 -26.87 -46.34 -36.08
C LEU A 108 -26.42 -47.81 -36.22
N GLU A 109 -27.06 -48.59 -37.08
CA GLU A 109 -26.63 -49.96 -37.39
C GLU A 109 -25.22 -50.00 -38.02
N ARG A 110 -24.96 -49.14 -39.02
CA ARG A 110 -23.64 -49.02 -39.66
C ARG A 110 -22.59 -48.43 -38.72
N GLN A 111 -22.99 -47.52 -37.85
CA GLN A 111 -22.13 -46.95 -36.81
C GLN A 111 -21.76 -48.00 -35.74
N ALA A 112 -22.69 -48.88 -35.38
CA ALA A 112 -22.42 -49.98 -34.46
C ALA A 112 -21.40 -50.99 -35.04
N GLU A 113 -21.42 -51.25 -36.35
CA GLU A 113 -20.42 -52.10 -37.00
C GLU A 113 -19.04 -51.44 -37.06
N THR A 114 -18.96 -50.18 -37.46
CA THR A 114 -17.71 -49.40 -37.48
C THR A 114 -17.12 -49.21 -36.07
N ALA A 115 -17.97 -49.09 -35.04
CA ALA A 115 -17.60 -49.12 -33.63
C ALA A 115 -16.88 -50.39 -33.19
N ARG A 116 -17.34 -51.56 -33.68
CA ARG A 116 -16.67 -52.84 -33.37
C ARG A 116 -15.29 -52.93 -34.01
N GLU A 117 -15.13 -52.44 -35.24
CA GLU A 117 -13.81 -52.41 -35.90
C GLU A 117 -12.84 -51.41 -35.25
N TYR A 118 -13.35 -50.24 -34.84
CA TYR A 118 -12.59 -49.24 -34.09
C TYR A 118 -12.05 -49.81 -32.77
N LEU A 119 -12.90 -50.47 -31.98
CA LEU A 119 -12.48 -51.07 -30.70
C LEU A 119 -11.33 -52.07 -30.92
N LYS A 120 -11.41 -52.90 -31.97
CA LYS A 120 -10.34 -53.85 -32.32
C LYS A 120 -9.02 -53.17 -32.70
N LYS A 121 -9.07 -52.08 -33.48
CA LYS A 121 -7.86 -51.31 -33.84
C LYS A 121 -7.31 -50.51 -32.66
N LYS A 122 -8.17 -50.00 -31.77
CA LYS A 122 -7.79 -49.29 -30.54
C LYS A 122 -7.03 -50.22 -29.58
N GLU A 123 -7.46 -51.48 -29.46
CA GLU A 123 -6.75 -52.52 -28.70
C GLU A 123 -5.32 -52.76 -29.23
N GLN A 124 -5.16 -52.83 -30.56
CA GLN A 124 -3.84 -53.00 -31.19
C GLN A 124 -2.96 -51.76 -31.02
N LEU A 125 -3.54 -50.57 -31.15
CA LEU A 125 -2.84 -49.31 -30.93
C LEU A 125 -2.31 -49.21 -29.50
N LYS A 126 -3.13 -49.60 -28.51
CA LYS A 126 -2.77 -49.64 -27.09
C LYS A 126 -1.50 -50.45 -26.83
N THR A 127 -1.35 -51.63 -27.45
CA THR A 127 -0.15 -52.46 -27.30
C THR A 127 1.12 -51.76 -27.81
N TYR A 128 1.06 -51.09 -28.96
CA TYR A 128 2.22 -50.38 -29.49
C TYR A 128 2.53 -49.09 -28.71
N ASP A 129 1.50 -48.33 -28.30
CA ASP A 129 1.67 -47.11 -27.49
C ASP A 129 2.31 -47.42 -26.13
N ILE A 130 1.93 -48.52 -25.46
CA ILE A 130 2.52 -48.96 -24.18
C ILE A 130 4.03 -49.27 -24.34
N ASN A 131 4.41 -50.01 -25.38
CA ASN A 131 5.82 -50.38 -25.59
C ASN A 131 6.68 -49.19 -26.03
N MET A 132 6.13 -48.28 -26.83
CA MET A 132 6.78 -47.00 -27.17
C MET A 132 6.98 -46.14 -25.91
N PHE A 133 5.97 -46.06 -25.05
CA PHE A 133 6.02 -45.34 -23.79
C PHE A 133 7.15 -45.82 -22.89
N LEU A 134 7.30 -47.14 -22.72
CA LEU A 134 8.37 -47.70 -21.89
C LEU A 134 9.77 -47.34 -22.41
N LEU A 135 10.00 -47.44 -23.72
CA LEU A 135 11.31 -47.13 -24.32
C LEU A 135 11.63 -45.64 -24.33
N GLU A 136 10.64 -44.77 -24.56
CA GLU A 136 10.83 -43.32 -24.49
C GLU A 136 11.04 -42.86 -23.04
N THR A 137 10.34 -43.45 -22.07
CA THR A 137 10.55 -43.18 -20.64
C THR A 137 11.96 -43.60 -20.21
N GLU A 138 12.42 -44.80 -20.59
CA GLU A 138 13.80 -45.25 -20.33
C GLU A 138 14.84 -44.28 -20.93
N ARG A 139 14.62 -43.80 -22.16
CA ARG A 139 15.50 -42.81 -22.80
C ARG A 139 15.49 -41.44 -22.10
N LEU A 140 14.33 -40.95 -21.70
CA LEU A 140 14.18 -39.67 -21.01
C LEU A 140 14.85 -39.72 -19.63
N GLU A 141 14.68 -40.82 -18.89
CA GLU A 141 15.38 -41.06 -17.62
C GLU A 141 16.91 -41.06 -17.79
N GLU A 142 17.42 -41.63 -18.88
CA GLU A 142 18.86 -41.65 -19.20
C GLU A 142 19.41 -40.23 -19.50
N GLN A 143 18.64 -39.42 -20.26
CA GLN A 143 19.00 -38.02 -20.54
C GLN A 143 18.98 -37.17 -19.27
N VAL A 144 17.95 -37.31 -18.42
CA VAL A 144 17.86 -36.61 -17.13
C VAL A 144 19.04 -36.99 -16.23
N ARG A 145 19.38 -38.29 -16.13
CA ARG A 145 20.54 -38.75 -15.36
C ARG A 145 21.85 -38.13 -15.86
N SER A 146 22.04 -38.05 -17.18
CA SER A 146 23.24 -37.44 -17.77
C SER A 146 23.33 -35.92 -17.52
N LEU A 147 22.18 -35.23 -17.44
CA LEU A 147 22.12 -33.80 -17.13
C LEU A 147 22.34 -33.55 -15.64
N ASP A 148 21.83 -34.42 -14.77
CA ASP A 148 22.08 -34.36 -13.32
C ASP A 148 23.57 -34.53 -13.00
N GLU A 149 24.27 -35.44 -13.70
CA GLU A 149 25.72 -35.61 -13.54
C GLU A 149 26.47 -34.34 -13.96
N LYS A 150 26.12 -33.73 -15.09
CA LYS A 150 26.72 -32.46 -15.55
C LYS A 150 26.40 -31.30 -14.60
N LEU A 151 25.17 -31.18 -14.13
CA LEU A 151 24.75 -30.19 -13.13
C LEU A 151 25.54 -30.35 -11.83
N GLY A 152 25.76 -31.59 -11.37
CA GLY A 152 26.58 -31.87 -10.20
C GLY A 152 28.03 -31.39 -10.36
N ILE A 153 28.64 -31.64 -11.53
CA ILE A 153 30.01 -31.17 -11.84
C ILE A 153 30.07 -29.63 -11.85
N THR A 154 29.17 -28.97 -12.60
CA THR A 154 29.17 -27.51 -12.74
C THR A 154 28.84 -26.80 -11.42
N ARG A 155 27.96 -27.35 -10.58
CA ARG A 155 27.68 -26.83 -9.23
C ARG A 155 28.91 -26.95 -8.32
N THR A 156 29.63 -28.07 -8.38
CA THR A 156 30.86 -28.26 -7.60
C THR A 156 31.95 -27.27 -8.06
N GLU A 157 32.06 -27.00 -9.36
CA GLU A 157 32.97 -25.98 -9.89
C GLU A 157 32.58 -24.56 -9.46
N LEU A 158 31.27 -24.24 -9.42
CA LEU A 158 30.77 -22.95 -8.93
C LEU A 158 31.06 -22.76 -7.45
N GLU A 159 30.83 -23.77 -6.61
CA GLU A 159 31.18 -23.76 -5.19
C GLU A 159 32.69 -23.54 -5.00
N GLY A 160 33.52 -24.24 -5.78
CA GLY A 160 34.97 -24.07 -5.73
C GLY A 160 35.44 -22.69 -6.22
N ALA A 161 34.75 -22.06 -7.17
CA ALA A 161 35.02 -20.69 -7.61
C ALA A 161 34.55 -19.65 -6.58
N GLY A 162 33.40 -19.89 -5.94
CA GLY A 162 32.86 -19.07 -4.86
C GLY A 162 33.77 -19.06 -3.63
N GLN A 163 34.28 -20.22 -3.21
CA GLN A 163 35.23 -20.28 -2.10
C GLN A 163 36.53 -19.50 -2.39
N LYS A 164 37.07 -19.61 -3.61
CA LYS A 164 38.22 -18.80 -4.04
C LYS A 164 37.92 -17.31 -4.10
N TYR A 165 36.69 -16.93 -4.42
CA TYR A 165 36.24 -15.53 -4.41
C TYR A 165 36.17 -14.99 -2.98
N ASP A 166 35.61 -15.76 -2.04
CA ASP A 166 35.52 -15.38 -0.64
C ASP A 166 36.90 -15.29 0.02
N ASP A 167 37.79 -16.26 -0.23
CA ASP A 167 39.19 -16.20 0.23
C ASP A 167 39.88 -14.93 -0.30
N MET A 168 39.74 -14.64 -1.60
CA MET A 168 40.28 -13.44 -2.23
C MET A 168 39.70 -12.13 -1.65
N LYS A 169 38.42 -12.14 -1.28
CA LYS A 169 37.74 -10.99 -0.66
C LYS A 169 38.31 -10.70 0.72
N THR A 170 38.55 -11.73 1.53
CA THR A 170 39.19 -11.55 2.84
C THR A 170 40.61 -11.02 2.70
N GLU A 171 41.40 -11.53 1.76
CA GLU A 171 42.74 -11.00 1.48
C GLU A 171 42.69 -9.53 1.01
N TYR A 172 41.70 -9.16 0.18
CA TYR A 172 41.49 -7.78 -0.26
C TYR A 172 41.18 -6.84 0.91
N GLU A 173 40.25 -7.21 1.80
CA GLU A 173 39.88 -6.41 2.98
C GLU A 173 41.10 -6.15 3.87
N THR A 174 41.96 -7.16 4.08
CA THR A 174 43.20 -6.96 4.86
C THR A 174 44.19 -6.00 4.21
N VAL A 175 44.27 -5.96 2.87
CA VAL A 175 45.15 -5.04 2.15
C VAL A 175 44.57 -3.63 2.14
N GLU A 176 43.25 -3.49 2.06
CA GLU A 176 42.56 -2.19 2.15
C GLU A 176 42.74 -1.55 3.54
N GLU A 177 42.56 -2.32 4.62
CA GLU A 177 42.85 -1.85 5.99
C GLU A 177 44.31 -1.40 6.16
N GLN A 178 45.26 -2.09 5.51
CA GLN A 178 46.66 -1.69 5.53
C GLN A 178 46.93 -0.40 4.75
N VAL A 179 46.25 -0.18 3.62
CA VAL A 179 46.35 1.07 2.84
C VAL A 179 45.79 2.24 3.65
N ASP A 180 44.62 2.07 4.27
CA ASP A 180 43.99 3.12 5.11
C ASP A 180 44.84 3.45 6.34
N GLY A 181 45.43 2.44 6.98
CA GLY A 181 46.36 2.64 8.09
C GLY A 181 47.62 3.43 7.69
N ILE A 182 48.15 3.18 6.49
CA ILE A 182 49.30 3.92 5.95
C ILE A 182 48.92 5.33 5.55
N ASP A 183 47.77 5.55 4.89
CA ASP A 183 47.33 6.90 4.53
C ASP A 183 47.04 7.76 5.77
N SER A 184 46.44 7.19 6.83
CA SER A 184 46.28 7.87 8.13
C SER A 184 47.63 8.25 8.74
N SER A 185 48.63 7.37 8.63
CA SER A 185 50.00 7.62 9.12
C SER A 185 50.69 8.73 8.30
N ILE A 186 50.48 8.76 6.97
CA ILE A 186 50.97 9.83 6.09
C ILE A 186 50.30 11.17 6.41
N GLU A 187 48.99 11.19 6.65
CA GLU A 187 48.28 12.42 7.02
C GLU A 187 48.75 12.96 8.37
N LYS A 188 48.93 12.09 9.36
CA LYS A 188 49.46 12.48 10.67
C LYS A 188 50.87 13.07 10.56
N ALA A 189 51.75 12.43 9.80
CA ALA A 189 53.10 12.94 9.56
C ALA A 189 53.09 14.26 8.77
N LYS A 190 52.20 14.42 7.78
CA LYS A 190 52.01 15.69 7.05
C LYS A 190 51.44 16.81 7.93
N SER A 191 50.51 16.51 8.83
CA SER A 191 49.96 17.47 9.79
C SER A 191 51.05 17.96 10.73
N GLN A 192 51.85 17.04 11.28
CA GLN A 192 53.01 17.36 12.11
C GLN A 192 54.04 18.20 11.34
N LEU A 193 54.29 17.89 10.06
CA LEU A 193 55.16 18.69 9.19
C LEU A 193 54.60 20.10 8.94
N ASN A 194 53.30 20.23 8.73
CA ASN A 194 52.66 21.53 8.50
C ASN A 194 52.61 22.40 9.77
N GLU A 195 52.28 21.81 10.92
CA GLU A 195 52.29 22.50 12.22
C GLU A 195 53.68 23.02 12.57
N THR A 196 54.71 22.19 12.40
CA THR A 196 56.11 22.58 12.62
C THR A 196 56.57 23.63 11.60
N THR A 197 56.17 23.51 10.32
CA THR A 197 56.45 24.53 9.29
C THR A 197 55.80 25.88 9.62
N MET A 198 54.55 25.87 10.08
CA MET A 198 53.83 27.08 10.47
C MET A 198 54.46 27.73 11.70
N LEU A 199 54.88 26.92 12.69
CA LEU A 199 55.61 27.40 13.86
C LEU A 199 56.94 28.06 13.46
N LYS A 200 57.70 27.43 12.55
CA LYS A 200 58.94 28.01 11.99
C LYS A 200 58.67 29.35 11.31
N GLN A 201 57.64 29.44 10.46
CA GLN A 201 57.28 30.68 9.78
C GLN A 201 56.81 31.79 10.74
N GLN A 202 56.09 31.44 11.81
CA GLN A 202 55.70 32.37 12.87
C GLN A 202 56.92 32.94 13.61
N LEU A 203 57.89 32.08 13.95
CA LEU A 203 59.14 32.49 14.61
C LEU A 203 60.01 33.35 13.68
N GLU A 204 60.08 33.02 12.38
CA GLU A 204 60.78 33.83 11.37
C GLU A 204 60.14 35.21 11.19
N ASN A 205 58.80 35.28 11.11
CA ASN A 205 58.06 36.55 11.05
C ASN A 205 58.25 37.39 12.33
N GLN A 206 58.29 36.77 13.51
CA GLN A 206 58.60 37.47 14.77
C GLN A 206 60.02 38.05 14.77
N ILE A 207 60.99 37.33 14.21
CA ILE A 207 62.36 37.84 14.04
C ILE A 207 62.38 39.04 13.07
N GLU A 208 61.62 39.00 11.97
CA GLU A 208 61.54 40.14 11.05
C GLU A 208 60.87 41.36 11.69
N LEU A 209 59.76 41.16 12.41
CA LEU A 209 59.09 42.23 13.14
C LEU A 209 60.01 42.89 14.19
N LEU A 210 60.76 42.08 14.95
CA LEU A 210 61.72 42.57 15.94
C LEU A 210 62.87 43.34 15.27
N LYS A 211 63.36 42.87 14.10
CA LYS A 211 64.36 43.60 13.31
C LYS A 211 63.84 44.94 12.79
N GLU A 212 62.60 44.97 12.30
CA GLU A 212 61.98 46.20 11.79
C GLU A 212 61.76 47.21 12.92
N GLN A 213 61.36 46.75 14.10
CA GLN A 213 61.27 47.58 15.31
C GLN A 213 62.63 48.12 15.76
N ILE A 214 63.70 47.30 15.75
CA ILE A 214 65.06 47.76 16.03
C ILE A 214 65.51 48.79 15.00
N ASN A 215 65.18 48.59 13.72
CA ASN A 215 65.56 49.51 12.64
C ASN A 215 64.82 50.86 12.77
N SER A 216 63.52 50.83 13.11
CA SER A 216 62.73 52.03 13.42
C SER A 216 63.29 52.78 14.64
N MET A 217 63.67 52.06 15.71
CA MET A 217 64.30 52.64 16.90
C MET A 217 65.67 53.27 16.59
N ARG A 218 66.49 52.64 15.73
CA ARG A 218 67.77 53.18 15.26
C ARG A 218 67.60 54.40 14.35
N MET A 219 66.59 54.41 13.48
CA MET A 219 66.27 55.57 12.65
C MET A 219 65.80 56.75 13.50
N ASN A 220 65.00 56.51 14.55
CA ASN A 220 64.57 57.55 15.49
C ASN A 220 65.76 58.13 16.27
N ASP A 221 66.68 57.28 16.76
CA ASP A 221 67.89 57.74 17.46
C ASP A 221 68.81 58.58 16.56
N ALA A 222 68.98 58.18 15.29
CA ALA A 222 69.71 58.97 14.30
C ALA A 222 69.00 60.29 13.94
N HIS A 223 67.66 60.29 13.89
CA HIS A 223 66.87 61.50 13.68
C HIS A 223 67.00 62.49 14.84
N TYR A 224 66.99 62.00 16.09
CA TYR A 224 67.23 62.83 17.27
C TYR A 224 68.64 63.41 17.28
N ASP A 225 69.66 62.65 16.88
CA ASP A 225 71.05 63.12 16.83
C ASP A 225 71.27 64.17 15.72
N GLN A 226 70.63 63.99 14.55
CA GLN A 226 70.68 64.97 13.47
C GLN A 226 69.89 66.24 13.82
N ARG A 227 68.73 66.11 14.49
CA ARG A 227 67.92 67.26 14.92
C ARG A 227 68.64 68.08 16.01
N ALA A 228 69.26 67.44 16.99
CA ALA A 228 70.04 68.11 18.02
C ALA A 228 71.22 68.91 17.45
N ARG A 229 72.00 68.33 16.53
CA ARG A 229 73.12 69.03 15.86
C ARG A 229 72.67 70.19 14.97
N THR A 230 71.50 70.07 14.34
CA THR A 230 70.93 71.13 13.51
C THR A 230 70.51 72.31 14.41
N ILE A 231 69.85 72.03 15.53
CA ILE A 231 69.44 73.03 16.52
C ILE A 231 70.66 73.73 17.15
N GLU A 232 71.73 73.01 17.50
CA GLU A 232 72.98 73.62 18.01
C GLU A 232 73.64 74.56 16.98
N SER A 233 73.68 74.16 15.70
CA SER A 233 74.21 74.98 14.62
C SER A 233 73.35 76.24 14.39
N GLU A 234 72.03 76.11 14.45
CA GLU A 234 71.09 77.22 14.30
C GLU A 234 71.20 78.22 15.45
N ILE A 235 71.38 77.75 16.70
CA ILE A 235 71.66 78.60 17.86
C ILE A 235 72.98 79.38 17.67
N GLY A 236 74.02 78.74 17.12
CA GLY A 236 75.31 79.38 16.83
C GLY A 236 75.20 80.53 15.84
N VAL A 237 74.55 80.29 14.69
CA VAL A 237 74.34 81.30 13.64
C VAL A 237 73.50 82.47 14.17
N ARG A 238 72.46 82.19 14.95
CA ARG A 238 71.59 83.21 15.54
C ARG A 238 72.32 84.07 16.58
N LYS A 239 73.26 83.52 17.36
CA LYS A 239 74.08 84.29 18.31
C LYS A 239 75.07 85.26 17.63
N ASP A 240 75.62 84.89 16.47
CA ASP A 240 76.51 85.77 15.72
C ASP A 240 75.74 86.88 15.00
N GLN A 241 74.57 86.57 14.43
CA GLN A 241 73.66 87.58 13.86
C GLN A 241 73.20 88.61 14.91
N LEU A 242 72.96 88.18 16.14
CA LEU A 242 72.62 89.06 17.24
C LEU A 242 73.75 90.05 17.59
N ARG A 243 75.01 89.66 17.38
CA ARG A 243 76.18 90.48 17.72
C ARG A 243 76.44 91.55 16.67
N GLU A 244 76.20 91.26 15.39
CA GLU A 244 76.31 92.23 14.29
C GLU A 244 75.18 93.27 14.34
N LEU A 245 73.94 92.82 14.52
CA LEU A 245 72.78 93.72 14.63
C LEU A 245 72.90 94.69 15.82
N GLY A 246 73.48 94.24 16.94
CA GLY A 246 73.69 95.11 18.12
C GLY A 246 74.71 96.23 17.91
N GLN A 247 75.68 96.09 16.99
CA GLN A 247 76.59 97.19 16.64
C GLN A 247 75.94 98.19 15.69
N GLU A 248 75.11 97.70 14.77
CA GLU A 248 74.39 98.53 13.80
C GLU A 248 73.30 99.37 14.48
N GLU A 249 72.60 98.78 15.47
CA GLU A 249 71.61 99.42 16.33
C GLU A 249 72.17 100.67 17.04
N GLU A 250 73.36 100.55 17.64
CA GLU A 250 73.97 101.62 18.45
C GLU A 250 74.36 102.86 17.62
N THR A 251 74.71 102.66 16.35
CA THR A 251 75.07 103.73 15.41
C THR A 251 73.86 104.49 14.88
N ILE A 252 72.79 103.76 14.52
CA ILE A 252 71.57 104.35 13.97
C ILE A 252 70.79 105.07 15.09
N GLN A 253 70.81 104.54 16.32
CA GLN A 253 70.16 105.18 17.46
C GLN A 253 70.67 106.61 17.71
N ARG A 254 71.98 106.86 17.62
CA ARG A 254 72.54 108.21 17.84
C ARG A 254 72.11 109.22 16.78
N GLN A 255 71.90 108.78 15.53
CA GLN A 255 71.46 109.66 14.43
C GLN A 255 69.95 109.90 14.45
N ILE A 256 69.19 108.89 14.88
CA ILE A 256 67.76 109.02 15.19
C ILE A 256 67.57 110.01 16.31
N ASP A 257 68.25 109.89 17.46
CA ASP A 257 68.00 110.75 18.62
C ASP A 257 68.13 112.26 18.32
N GLU A 258 69.01 112.64 17.40
CA GLU A 258 69.21 114.03 16.99
C GLU A 258 68.12 114.54 16.03
N GLN A 259 67.74 113.75 15.01
CA GLN A 259 66.68 114.12 14.07
C GLN A 259 65.27 113.92 14.63
N THR A 260 65.06 112.92 15.49
CA THR A 260 63.82 112.69 16.26
C THR A 260 63.42 113.94 17.03
N ARG A 261 64.40 114.68 17.56
CA ARG A 261 64.12 115.88 18.34
C ARG A 261 63.59 117.04 17.48
N LEU A 262 64.06 117.17 16.24
CA LEU A 262 63.65 118.22 15.29
C LEU A 262 62.36 117.83 14.56
N GLU A 263 62.28 116.56 14.14
CA GLU A 263 61.10 115.88 13.63
C GLU A 263 59.92 116.02 14.58
N ASN A 264 60.04 115.50 15.81
CA ASN A 264 58.92 115.39 16.72
C ASN A 264 58.36 116.76 17.09
N GLN A 265 59.18 117.81 17.03
CA GLN A 265 58.69 119.17 17.27
C GLN A 265 57.83 119.70 16.12
N ALA A 266 58.18 119.41 14.87
CA ALA A 266 57.43 119.87 13.69
C ALA A 266 56.28 118.91 13.29
N LYS A 267 56.48 117.59 13.45
CA LYS A 267 55.48 116.55 13.26
C LYS A 267 54.42 116.59 14.34
N ALA A 268 54.75 116.78 15.62
CA ALA A 268 53.71 116.83 16.65
C ALA A 268 52.71 117.95 16.37
N GLU A 269 53.15 119.07 15.80
CA GLU A 269 52.26 120.20 15.49
C GLU A 269 51.46 120.03 14.19
N LEU A 270 51.91 119.21 13.24
CA LEU A 270 51.21 118.96 11.98
C LEU A 270 50.41 117.66 11.97
N ILE A 271 51.02 116.55 12.43
CA ILE A 271 50.35 115.26 12.57
C ILE A 271 49.15 115.41 13.48
N ASP A 272 49.20 116.21 14.55
CA ASP A 272 48.02 116.44 15.38
C ASP A 272 46.83 116.95 14.56
N VAL A 273 47.07 117.81 13.55
CA VAL A 273 46.02 118.44 12.75
C VAL A 273 45.65 117.62 11.51
N GLN A 274 46.62 117.06 10.77
CA GLN A 274 46.38 116.20 9.59
C GLN A 274 45.86 114.82 9.93
N SER A 275 46.34 114.22 11.03
CA SER A 275 45.82 112.93 11.47
C SER A 275 44.36 113.07 11.91
N ARG A 276 43.98 114.21 12.51
CA ARG A 276 42.59 114.51 12.82
C ARG A 276 41.74 114.63 11.56
N ILE A 277 42.26 115.19 10.47
CA ILE A 277 41.50 115.32 9.22
C ILE A 277 41.45 114.03 8.42
N ALA A 278 42.60 113.46 8.08
CA ALA A 278 42.69 112.29 7.22
C ALA A 278 42.07 111.06 7.88
N SER A 279 42.16 110.92 9.21
CA SER A 279 41.42 109.86 9.91
C SER A 279 39.91 110.05 9.78
N ILE A 280 39.42 111.28 9.90
CA ILE A 280 37.99 111.58 9.87
C ILE A 280 37.41 111.46 8.45
N THR A 281 38.08 111.98 7.40
CA THR A 281 37.59 111.87 6.00
C THR A 281 37.68 110.44 5.46
N ALA A 282 38.82 109.77 5.69
CA ALA A 282 38.99 108.39 5.24
C ALA A 282 38.09 107.42 6.00
N SER A 283 37.83 107.68 7.30
CA SER A 283 36.81 106.95 8.07
C SER A 283 35.43 107.13 7.45
N VAL A 284 35.00 108.36 7.15
CA VAL A 284 33.68 108.64 6.57
C VAL A 284 33.45 107.94 5.21
N ASP A 285 34.37 108.05 4.27
CA ASP A 285 34.20 107.47 2.93
C ASP A 285 34.36 105.94 2.92
N LYS A 286 35.27 105.40 3.74
CA LYS A 286 35.39 103.96 3.98
C LYS A 286 34.09 103.40 4.57
N ASN A 287 33.54 104.06 5.58
CA ASN A 287 32.31 103.64 6.24
C ASN A 287 31.11 103.67 5.27
N LYS A 288 31.03 104.67 4.36
CA LYS A 288 29.99 104.73 3.31
C LYS A 288 30.13 103.62 2.25
N GLY A 289 31.35 103.30 1.83
CA GLY A 289 31.61 102.19 0.91
C GLY A 289 31.27 100.83 1.53
N GLU A 290 31.67 100.64 2.80
CA GLU A 290 31.38 99.43 3.57
C GLU A 290 29.86 99.22 3.77
N ILE A 291 29.07 100.29 3.99
CA ILE A 291 27.60 100.19 4.07
C ILE A 291 26.97 99.66 2.77
N ILE A 292 27.43 100.10 1.60
CA ILE A 292 26.89 99.66 0.31
C ILE A 292 27.22 98.19 0.04
N GLU A 293 28.43 97.75 0.36
CA GLU A 293 28.81 96.33 0.26
C GLU A 293 28.02 95.47 1.25
N LEU A 294 27.82 95.95 2.50
CA LEU A 294 27.00 95.28 3.50
C LEU A 294 25.54 95.09 3.03
N LEU A 295 24.95 96.09 2.39
CA LEU A 295 23.58 96.01 1.86
C LEU A 295 23.43 94.99 0.71
N ASN A 296 24.38 94.98 -0.24
CA ASN A 296 24.38 93.98 -1.32
C ASN A 296 24.62 92.56 -0.80
N ASN A 297 25.54 92.40 0.16
CA ASN A 297 25.79 91.13 0.81
C ASN A 297 24.56 90.63 1.56
N ARG A 298 23.84 91.50 2.31
CA ARG A 298 22.58 91.14 2.99
C ARG A 298 21.49 90.67 2.04
N ALA A 299 21.34 91.30 0.86
CA ALA A 299 20.37 90.85 -0.14
C ALA A 299 20.72 89.43 -0.65
N SER A 300 22.00 89.16 -0.92
CA SER A 300 22.46 87.83 -1.34
C SER A 300 22.31 86.78 -0.25
N THR A 301 22.60 87.15 1.00
CA THR A 301 22.54 86.29 2.19
C THR A 301 21.09 85.94 2.54
N ARG A 302 20.15 86.88 2.37
CA ARG A 302 18.72 86.64 2.56
C ARG A 302 18.14 85.67 1.51
N ALA A 303 18.63 85.70 0.27
CA ALA A 303 18.25 84.72 -0.75
C ALA A 303 18.74 83.31 -0.42
N LYS A 304 19.90 83.18 0.25
CA LYS A 304 20.40 81.87 0.75
C LYS A 304 19.47 81.28 1.80
N ILE A 305 18.95 82.09 2.75
CA ILE A 305 17.99 81.62 3.76
C ILE A 305 16.76 80.98 3.10
N GLN A 306 16.16 81.67 2.12
CA GLN A 306 14.96 81.17 1.46
C GLN A 306 15.21 79.87 0.67
N LYS A 307 16.43 79.68 0.14
CA LYS A 307 16.84 78.41 -0.47
C LYS A 307 16.96 77.30 0.58
N TYR A 308 17.56 77.58 1.73
CA TYR A 308 17.67 76.62 2.83
C TYR A 308 16.30 76.23 3.42
N ASP A 309 15.34 77.17 3.52
CA ASP A 309 13.97 76.88 3.95
C ASP A 309 13.29 75.87 3.01
N THR A 310 13.37 76.08 1.70
CA THR A 310 12.81 75.13 0.72
C THR A 310 13.49 73.76 0.75
N MET A 311 14.78 73.71 1.07
CA MET A 311 15.55 72.47 1.19
C MET A 311 15.16 71.71 2.47
N LEU A 312 14.94 72.42 3.57
CA LEU A 312 14.43 71.89 4.84
C LEU A 312 13.06 71.24 4.67
N GLU A 313 12.10 71.91 4.02
CA GLU A 313 10.76 71.35 3.77
C GLU A 313 10.84 70.04 2.95
N GLN A 314 11.67 70.01 1.90
CA GLN A 314 11.83 68.81 1.06
C GLN A 314 12.45 67.64 1.85
N ILE A 315 13.45 67.90 2.69
CA ILE A 315 14.10 66.88 3.52
C ILE A 315 13.13 66.37 4.59
N GLN A 316 12.33 67.23 5.21
CA GLN A 316 11.33 66.85 6.21
C GLN A 316 10.24 65.94 5.63
N VAL A 317 9.74 66.23 4.43
CA VAL A 317 8.77 65.34 3.74
C VAL A 317 9.39 63.97 3.45
N ARG A 318 10.67 63.95 3.03
CA ARG A 318 11.40 62.71 2.77
C ARG A 318 11.62 61.88 4.04
N LYS A 319 11.96 62.54 5.16
CA LYS A 319 12.07 61.92 6.48
C LYS A 319 10.76 61.27 6.93
N ALA A 320 9.62 61.96 6.78
CA ALA A 320 8.32 61.41 7.12
C ALA A 320 7.97 60.15 6.28
N GLY A 321 8.37 60.11 5.01
CA GLY A 321 8.25 58.93 4.16
C GLY A 321 9.09 57.75 4.65
N MET A 322 10.33 58.00 5.05
CA MET A 322 11.24 56.97 5.60
C MET A 322 10.76 56.42 6.95
N ALA A 323 10.31 57.29 7.86
CA ALA A 323 9.75 56.88 9.14
C ALA A 323 8.54 55.94 8.97
N ARG A 324 7.71 56.19 7.96
CA ARG A 324 6.59 55.30 7.61
C ARG A 324 7.07 53.95 7.08
N GLN A 325 8.07 53.92 6.19
CA GLN A 325 8.64 52.67 5.68
C GLN A 325 9.27 51.82 6.79
N ILE A 326 9.93 52.44 7.77
CA ILE A 326 10.49 51.75 8.94
C ILE A 326 9.36 51.11 9.77
N LEU A 327 8.24 51.83 9.96
CA LEU A 327 7.09 51.32 10.70
C LEU A 327 6.45 50.12 10.00
N ASP A 328 6.25 50.21 8.67
CA ASP A 328 5.67 49.15 7.87
C ASP A 328 6.56 47.87 7.91
N ALA A 329 7.87 48.03 7.72
CA ALA A 329 8.83 46.92 7.78
C ALA A 329 8.90 46.26 9.16
N ARG A 330 8.85 47.05 10.25
CA ARG A 330 8.79 46.49 11.62
C ARG A 330 7.49 45.75 11.90
N THR A 331 6.38 46.22 11.35
CA THR A 331 5.07 45.56 11.50
C THR A 331 5.06 44.22 10.77
N GLU A 332 5.60 44.18 9.55
CA GLU A 332 5.77 42.92 8.79
C GLU A 332 6.65 41.91 9.55
N ALA A 333 7.79 42.37 10.10
CA ALA A 333 8.67 41.52 10.90
C ALA A 333 7.95 40.94 12.13
N GLN A 334 7.12 41.74 12.80
CA GLN A 334 6.34 41.30 13.96
C GLN A 334 5.29 40.23 13.58
N GLU A 335 4.54 40.44 12.49
CA GLU A 335 3.58 39.43 12.01
C GLU A 335 4.24 38.11 11.62
N GLN A 336 5.43 38.16 11.00
CA GLN A 336 6.17 36.94 10.67
C GLN A 336 6.74 36.26 11.92
N ARG A 337 7.12 37.00 12.97
CA ARG A 337 7.55 36.42 14.25
C ARG A 337 6.43 35.62 14.92
N GLU A 338 5.20 36.14 14.92
CA GLU A 338 4.05 35.40 15.47
C GLU A 338 3.79 34.09 14.71
N LYS A 339 3.92 34.11 13.37
CA LYS A 339 3.83 32.89 12.54
C LYS A 339 4.97 31.93 12.82
N LEU A 340 6.20 32.43 12.95
CA LEU A 340 7.39 31.63 13.26
C LEU A 340 7.23 30.90 14.60
N ASP A 341 6.70 31.57 15.62
CA ASP A 341 6.43 30.95 16.92
C ASP A 341 5.38 29.84 16.80
N GLY A 342 4.33 30.05 16.00
CA GLY A 342 3.34 29.01 15.67
C GLY A 342 3.98 27.78 15.01
N TYR A 343 4.81 27.98 13.97
CA TYR A 343 5.50 26.88 13.30
C TYR A 343 6.53 26.18 14.18
N ARG A 344 7.23 26.91 15.07
CA ARG A 344 8.15 26.33 16.06
C ARG A 344 7.42 25.46 17.07
N GLN A 345 6.23 25.87 17.51
CA GLN A 345 5.40 25.05 18.39
C GLN A 345 4.91 23.78 17.68
N GLU A 346 4.42 23.90 16.44
CA GLU A 346 4.01 22.76 15.62
C GLU A 346 5.17 21.77 15.38
N LEU A 347 6.37 22.27 15.10
CA LEU A 347 7.58 21.44 14.99
C LEU A 347 7.89 20.68 16.28
N LYS A 348 7.72 21.33 17.43
CA LYS A 348 7.96 20.71 18.73
C LYS A 348 6.96 19.60 19.02
N ASP A 349 5.69 19.82 18.71
CA ASP A 349 4.62 18.85 18.94
C ASP A 349 4.79 17.63 18.02
N VAL A 350 5.05 17.85 16.72
CA VAL A 350 5.24 16.78 15.74
C VAL A 350 6.55 16.02 15.97
N SER A 351 7.63 16.70 16.38
CA SER A 351 8.87 16.00 16.76
C SER A 351 8.69 15.14 18.01
N GLY A 352 7.87 15.56 18.97
CA GLY A 352 7.45 14.73 20.10
C GLY A 352 6.72 13.47 19.65
N GLU A 353 5.73 13.62 18.75
CA GLU A 353 4.98 12.48 18.18
C GLU A 353 5.89 11.51 17.42
N ILE A 354 6.86 12.01 16.64
CA ILE A 354 7.84 11.18 15.93
C ILE A 354 8.68 10.36 16.92
N ILE A 355 9.13 10.97 18.03
CA ILE A 355 9.91 10.27 19.05
C ILE A 355 9.08 9.14 19.68
N GLU A 356 7.84 9.43 20.09
CA GLU A 356 6.95 8.41 20.68
C GLU A 356 6.67 7.26 19.72
N LEU A 357 6.35 7.55 18.46
CA LEU A 357 6.10 6.53 17.44
C LEU A 357 7.38 5.74 17.11
N SER A 358 8.54 6.38 17.07
CA SER A 358 9.83 5.71 16.85
C SER A 358 10.17 4.76 17.99
N GLU A 359 9.96 5.17 19.24
CA GLU A 359 10.15 4.30 20.40
C GLU A 359 9.21 3.10 20.37
N GLU A 360 7.94 3.32 20.01
CA GLU A 360 6.97 2.23 19.88
C GLU A 360 7.36 1.26 18.75
N ASN A 361 7.86 1.77 17.63
CA ASN A 361 8.38 0.97 16.52
C ASN A 361 9.55 0.09 16.95
N SER A 362 10.56 0.66 17.63
CA SER A 362 11.72 -0.09 18.13
C SER A 362 11.32 -1.16 19.15
N ARG A 363 10.32 -0.91 20.02
CA ARG A 363 9.80 -1.93 20.95
C ARG A 363 9.17 -3.12 20.22
N TYR A 364 8.51 -2.90 19.09
CA TYR A 364 7.95 -3.99 18.29
C TYR A 364 9.03 -4.74 17.51
N GLU A 365 10.04 -4.05 16.99
CA GLU A 365 11.22 -4.68 16.36
C GLU A 365 11.95 -5.63 17.33
N GLU A 366 12.19 -5.19 18.58
CA GLU A 366 12.80 -6.05 19.60
C GLU A 366 11.95 -7.31 19.87
N LYS A 367 10.63 -7.16 20.00
CA LYS A 367 9.71 -8.30 20.19
C LYS A 367 9.74 -9.26 19.01
N ILE A 368 9.77 -8.74 17.78
CA ILE A 368 9.89 -9.55 16.57
C ILE A 368 11.21 -10.31 16.56
N ALA A 369 12.33 -9.66 16.91
CA ALA A 369 13.64 -10.31 16.98
C ALA A 369 13.68 -11.45 18.01
N VAL A 370 13.08 -11.24 19.18
CA VAL A 370 12.94 -12.29 20.23
C VAL A 370 12.12 -13.47 19.71
N LEU A 371 10.94 -13.21 19.12
CA LEU A 371 10.08 -14.26 18.56
C LEU A 371 10.76 -15.01 17.41
N GLN A 372 11.49 -14.30 16.55
CA GLN A 372 12.23 -14.91 15.45
C GLN A 372 13.33 -15.84 15.94
N LYS A 373 14.05 -15.47 16.99
CA LYS A 373 15.05 -16.33 17.64
C LYS A 373 14.42 -17.56 18.31
N GLN A 374 13.23 -17.43 18.87
CA GLN A 374 12.48 -18.56 19.42
C GLN A 374 12.00 -19.50 18.30
N LEU A 375 11.49 -18.94 17.20
CA LEU A 375 10.99 -19.68 16.05
C LEU A 375 12.10 -20.48 15.37
N THR A 376 13.28 -19.90 15.16
CA THR A 376 14.41 -20.60 14.56
C THR A 376 14.87 -21.77 15.43
N LYS A 377 14.94 -21.58 16.75
CA LYS A 377 15.27 -22.64 17.70
C LYS A 377 14.24 -23.78 17.68
N GLN A 378 12.95 -23.46 17.68
CA GLN A 378 11.89 -24.47 17.63
C GLN A 378 11.85 -25.20 16.28
N THR A 379 12.07 -24.50 15.17
CA THR A 379 12.10 -25.11 13.83
C THR A 379 13.24 -26.11 13.70
N GLU A 380 14.42 -25.78 14.24
CA GLU A 380 15.55 -26.72 14.27
C GLU A 380 15.27 -27.94 15.14
N GLN A 381 14.67 -27.75 16.32
CA GLN A 381 14.25 -28.86 17.19
C GLN A 381 13.19 -29.75 16.52
N PHE A 382 12.23 -29.14 15.82
CA PHE A 382 11.22 -29.86 15.04
C PHE A 382 11.87 -30.69 13.93
N ARG A 383 12.84 -30.14 13.19
CA ARG A 383 13.57 -30.86 12.14
C ARG A 383 14.34 -32.07 12.69
N ILE A 384 14.99 -31.90 13.84
CA ILE A 384 15.67 -32.98 14.55
C ILE A 384 14.65 -34.06 14.97
N GLY A 385 13.52 -33.66 15.57
CA GLY A 385 12.44 -34.56 15.95
C GLY A 385 11.86 -35.34 14.76
N GLN A 386 11.63 -34.66 13.63
CA GLN A 386 11.11 -35.23 12.39
C GLN A 386 12.05 -36.28 11.79
N THR A 387 13.35 -35.99 11.73
CA THR A 387 14.33 -36.97 11.24
C THR A 387 14.43 -38.20 12.15
N ALA A 388 14.35 -38.01 13.46
CA ALA A 388 14.30 -39.12 14.42
C ALA A 388 13.03 -39.97 14.26
N TYR A 389 11.87 -39.32 14.11
CA TYR A 389 10.58 -39.99 13.87
C TYR A 389 10.63 -40.86 12.62
N HIS A 390 11.00 -40.31 11.46
CA HIS A 390 11.03 -41.06 10.20
C HIS A 390 12.03 -42.23 10.23
N ARG A 391 13.16 -42.07 10.95
CA ARG A 391 14.13 -43.14 11.12
C ARG A 391 13.55 -44.33 11.87
N GLU A 392 12.90 -44.07 13.00
CA GLU A 392 12.33 -45.12 13.85
C GLU A 392 11.05 -45.71 13.24
N GLU A 393 10.24 -44.91 12.53
CA GLU A 393 9.07 -45.36 11.77
C GLU A 393 9.48 -46.29 10.63
N SER A 394 10.50 -45.93 9.84
CA SER A 394 11.02 -46.78 8.75
C SER A 394 11.57 -48.10 9.28
N ARG A 395 12.23 -48.08 10.44
CA ARG A 395 12.73 -49.30 11.12
C ARG A 395 11.57 -50.18 11.58
N LEU A 396 10.56 -49.60 12.22
CA LEU A 396 9.37 -50.30 12.66
C LEU A 396 8.64 -50.95 11.48
N GLU A 397 8.42 -50.22 10.39
CA GLU A 397 7.73 -50.71 9.20
C GLU A 397 8.52 -51.85 8.54
N SER A 398 9.84 -51.71 8.43
CA SER A 398 10.72 -52.78 7.92
C SER A 398 10.63 -54.04 8.79
N LEU A 399 10.70 -53.89 10.11
CA LEU A 399 10.66 -55.00 11.07
C LEU A 399 9.28 -55.68 11.09
N LYS A 400 8.20 -54.89 10.95
CA LYS A 400 6.83 -55.37 10.82
C LYS A 400 6.64 -56.16 9.52
N ASN A 401 7.11 -55.64 8.40
CA ASN A 401 7.05 -56.31 7.09
C ASN A 401 7.82 -57.64 7.08
N ILE A 402 9.01 -57.69 7.69
CA ILE A 402 9.82 -58.92 7.82
C ILE A 402 9.09 -59.96 8.68
N THR A 403 8.43 -59.52 9.76
CA THR A 403 7.72 -60.40 10.70
C THR A 403 6.41 -60.93 10.11
N GLU A 404 5.60 -60.10 9.45
CA GLU A 404 4.34 -60.50 8.81
C GLU A 404 4.55 -61.48 7.64
N ARG A 405 5.66 -61.36 6.91
CA ARG A 405 6.02 -62.27 5.80
C ARG A 405 6.67 -63.58 6.28
N TYR A 406 6.82 -63.76 7.59
CA TYR A 406 7.52 -64.91 8.19
C TYR A 406 8.89 -65.14 7.53
N ASP A 407 9.63 -64.06 7.26
CA ASP A 407 10.91 -64.14 6.57
C ASP A 407 12.02 -64.56 7.53
N GLY A 408 12.85 -65.54 7.14
CA GLY A 408 13.75 -66.26 8.06
C GLY A 408 13.19 -67.55 8.67
N TYR A 409 11.90 -67.85 8.51
CA TYR A 409 11.35 -69.20 8.74
C TYR A 409 11.54 -70.09 7.50
N GLY A 410 11.69 -71.41 7.70
CA GLY A 410 11.80 -72.37 6.60
C GLY A 410 10.60 -72.33 5.64
N ASN A 411 10.83 -72.55 4.34
CA ASN A 411 9.80 -72.44 3.28
C ASN A 411 8.52 -73.25 3.58
N SER A 412 8.66 -74.44 4.17
CA SER A 412 7.54 -75.29 4.59
C SER A 412 6.66 -74.64 5.66
N ILE A 413 7.24 -73.88 6.59
CA ILE A 413 6.52 -73.22 7.68
C ILE A 413 5.78 -71.99 7.14
N ARG A 414 6.46 -71.19 6.31
CA ARG A 414 5.87 -70.02 5.66
C ARG A 414 4.62 -70.38 4.85
N LYS A 415 4.70 -71.43 4.01
CA LYS A 415 3.57 -71.91 3.20
C LYS A 415 2.38 -72.42 4.01
N VAL A 416 2.61 -72.89 5.24
CA VAL A 416 1.54 -73.30 6.14
C VAL A 416 0.95 -72.08 6.86
N MET A 417 1.77 -71.10 7.25
CA MET A 417 1.28 -69.85 7.83
C MET A 417 0.48 -69.00 6.85
N ASP A 418 0.77 -69.06 5.55
CA ASP A 418 -0.07 -68.48 4.50
C ASP A 418 -1.52 -69.04 4.52
N GLN A 419 -1.73 -70.26 5.03
CA GLN A 419 -3.06 -70.89 5.15
C GLN A 419 -3.75 -70.58 6.49
N ARG A 420 -3.13 -69.83 7.42
CA ARG A 420 -3.67 -69.51 8.75
C ARG A 420 -5.06 -68.86 8.68
N ASN A 421 -5.30 -68.00 7.69
CA ASN A 421 -6.60 -67.36 7.50
C ASN A 421 -7.71 -68.34 7.04
N ARG A 422 -7.34 -69.45 6.39
CA ARG A 422 -8.27 -70.46 5.88
C ARG A 422 -8.51 -71.59 6.87
N GLU A 423 -7.49 -71.99 7.62
CA GLU A 423 -7.54 -73.06 8.62
C GLU A 423 -7.29 -72.49 10.02
N LYS A 424 -8.37 -72.09 10.70
CA LYS A 424 -8.34 -71.46 12.04
C LYS A 424 -7.73 -72.34 13.14
N GLY A 425 -7.56 -73.63 12.89
CA GLY A 425 -6.88 -74.55 13.81
C GLY A 425 -5.36 -74.35 13.89
N ILE A 426 -4.76 -73.51 13.04
CA ILE A 426 -3.35 -73.10 13.11
C ILE A 426 -3.22 -71.91 14.06
N LEU A 427 -2.60 -72.12 15.21
CA LEU A 427 -2.55 -71.11 16.29
C LEU A 427 -1.36 -70.15 16.14
N GLY A 428 -0.24 -70.64 15.59
CA GLY A 428 0.96 -69.85 15.33
C GLY A 428 2.24 -70.69 15.40
N VAL A 429 3.40 -70.08 15.26
CA VAL A 429 4.70 -70.72 15.56
C VAL A 429 5.05 -70.52 17.03
N VAL A 430 5.91 -71.38 17.56
CA VAL A 430 6.36 -71.29 18.96
C VAL A 430 7.01 -69.92 19.27
N ALA A 431 7.79 -69.36 18.35
CA ALA A 431 8.35 -67.99 18.48
C ALA A 431 7.29 -66.88 18.60
N ASP A 432 6.10 -67.05 18.02
CA ASP A 432 5.00 -66.07 18.12
C ASP A 432 4.23 -66.21 19.44
N ILE A 433 4.43 -67.28 20.19
CA ILE A 433 3.63 -67.60 21.38
C ILE A 433 4.39 -67.29 22.67
N ILE A 434 5.73 -67.37 22.63
CA ILE A 434 6.60 -67.19 23.80
C ILE A 434 7.17 -65.77 23.81
N LYS A 435 7.02 -65.05 24.93
CA LYS A 435 7.69 -63.77 25.19
C LYS A 435 8.83 -63.96 26.20
N VAL A 436 9.99 -63.35 25.97
CA VAL A 436 11.19 -63.52 26.79
C VAL A 436 11.81 -62.16 27.08
N ALA A 437 12.41 -62.00 28.26
CA ALA A 437 13.21 -60.82 28.56
C ALA A 437 14.57 -60.89 27.85
N LYS A 438 15.14 -59.72 27.49
CA LYS A 438 16.37 -59.60 26.70
C LYS A 438 17.52 -60.46 27.23
N ASP A 439 17.69 -60.49 28.55
CA ASP A 439 18.80 -61.18 29.23
C ASP A 439 18.75 -62.71 29.07
N TYR A 440 17.59 -63.28 28.67
CA TYR A 440 17.39 -64.72 28.53
C TYR A 440 17.11 -65.16 27.08
N GLU A 441 17.05 -64.24 26.11
CA GLU A 441 16.68 -64.54 24.72
C GLU A 441 17.58 -65.62 24.11
N ILE A 442 18.91 -65.46 24.24
CA ILE A 442 19.90 -66.38 23.68
C ILE A 442 19.78 -67.77 24.32
N ALA A 443 19.65 -67.82 25.65
CA ALA A 443 19.49 -69.08 26.39
C ALA A 443 18.21 -69.83 26.00
N ILE A 444 17.09 -69.13 25.88
CA ILE A 444 15.80 -69.72 25.52
C ILE A 444 15.75 -70.13 24.05
N GLU A 445 16.33 -69.33 23.15
CA GLU A 445 16.44 -69.65 21.73
C GLU A 445 17.31 -70.91 21.52
N THR A 446 18.45 -71.00 22.18
CA THR A 446 19.29 -72.22 22.18
C THR A 446 18.56 -73.41 22.81
N ALA A 447 17.79 -73.20 23.88
CA ALA A 447 17.02 -74.27 24.53
C ALA A 447 15.91 -74.83 23.62
N LEU A 448 15.23 -73.98 22.86
CA LEU A 448 14.21 -74.38 21.89
C LEU A 448 14.84 -74.98 20.64
N GLY A 449 15.98 -74.47 20.19
CA GLY A 449 16.68 -74.91 18.98
C GLY A 449 15.74 -74.88 17.77
N GLY A 450 15.75 -75.93 16.95
CA GLY A 450 14.83 -76.06 15.79
C GLY A 450 13.34 -76.06 16.15
N ASN A 451 12.98 -76.27 17.43
CA ASN A 451 11.57 -76.27 17.86
C ASN A 451 10.95 -74.87 17.91
N ILE A 452 11.77 -73.81 17.87
CA ILE A 452 11.30 -72.41 17.84
C ILE A 452 10.41 -72.13 16.61
N GLN A 453 10.61 -72.87 15.53
CA GLN A 453 9.87 -72.76 14.27
C GLN A 453 8.70 -73.76 14.16
N ASN A 454 8.47 -74.60 15.17
CA ASN A 454 7.39 -75.59 15.14
C ASN A 454 6.02 -74.91 15.14
N ILE A 455 5.07 -75.52 14.43
CA ILE A 455 3.73 -74.96 14.23
C ILE A 455 2.80 -75.55 15.30
N VAL A 456 2.15 -74.68 16.08
CA VAL A 456 1.18 -75.06 17.10
C VAL A 456 -0.21 -75.11 16.49
N THR A 457 -0.89 -76.24 16.68
CA THR A 457 -2.24 -76.50 16.15
C THR A 457 -3.21 -76.86 17.27
N ALA A 458 -4.49 -76.54 17.10
CA ALA A 458 -5.51 -76.84 18.09
C ALA A 458 -5.67 -78.36 18.33
N ASP A 459 -5.66 -79.17 17.27
CA ASP A 459 -5.90 -80.61 17.32
C ASP A 459 -5.09 -81.43 16.29
N GLU A 460 -5.10 -82.75 16.45
CA GLU A 460 -4.41 -83.71 15.58
C GLU A 460 -4.96 -83.70 14.14
N GLU A 461 -6.26 -83.46 13.97
CA GLU A 461 -6.89 -83.44 12.66
C GLU A 461 -6.40 -82.26 11.80
N THR A 462 -6.22 -81.09 12.42
CA THR A 462 -5.66 -79.91 11.77
C THR A 462 -4.20 -80.15 11.38
N ALA A 463 -3.40 -80.72 12.28
CA ALA A 463 -2.02 -81.11 11.95
C ALA A 463 -1.98 -82.10 10.77
N LYS A 464 -2.85 -83.12 10.76
CA LYS A 464 -2.94 -84.11 9.68
C LYS A 464 -3.30 -83.48 8.33
N ARG A 465 -4.26 -82.55 8.30
CA ARG A 465 -4.63 -81.80 7.09
C ARG A 465 -3.46 -80.97 6.55
N MET A 466 -2.72 -80.28 7.43
CA MET A 466 -1.58 -79.47 7.02
C MET A 466 -0.38 -80.31 6.56
N ILE A 467 -0.16 -81.49 7.18
CA ILE A 467 0.83 -82.46 6.70
C ILE A 467 0.45 -82.96 5.30
N GLN A 468 -0.84 -83.24 5.05
CA GLN A 468 -1.31 -83.61 3.70
C GLN A 468 -1.13 -82.46 2.70
N PHE A 469 -1.39 -81.21 3.10
CA PHE A 469 -1.16 -80.03 2.27
C PHE A 469 0.31 -79.91 1.85
N LEU A 470 1.24 -80.05 2.80
CA LEU A 470 2.67 -80.05 2.51
C LEU A 470 3.07 -81.20 1.59
N LYS A 471 2.52 -82.40 1.81
CA LYS A 471 2.82 -83.61 1.01
C LYS A 471 2.28 -83.51 -0.42
N LYS A 472 1.05 -83.03 -0.61
CA LYS A 472 0.40 -82.87 -1.94
C LYS A 472 1.17 -81.89 -2.82
N ASN A 473 1.65 -80.80 -2.23
CA ASN A 473 2.31 -79.72 -2.96
C ASN A 473 3.85 -79.78 -2.93
N ARG A 474 4.43 -80.80 -2.27
CA ARG A 474 5.89 -80.99 -2.12
C ARG A 474 6.61 -79.77 -1.51
N PHE A 475 5.96 -79.09 -0.56
CA PHE A 475 6.51 -77.88 0.08
C PHE A 475 7.52 -78.15 1.20
N GLY A 476 8.03 -79.38 1.33
CA GLY A 476 9.03 -79.77 2.33
C GLY A 476 8.44 -80.35 3.61
N ARG A 477 9.17 -80.25 4.73
CA ARG A 477 8.83 -80.87 6.02
C ARG A 477 8.66 -79.80 7.09
N ALA A 478 7.63 -79.92 7.91
CA ALA A 478 7.42 -79.10 9.10
C ALA A 478 6.95 -79.98 10.26
N THR A 479 7.27 -79.56 11.48
CA THR A 479 6.85 -80.24 12.71
C THR A 479 5.65 -79.51 13.31
N PHE A 480 4.60 -80.27 13.62
CA PHE A 480 3.36 -79.76 14.18
C PHE A 480 3.21 -80.20 15.64
N LEU A 481 2.66 -79.33 16.47
CA LEU A 481 2.45 -79.53 17.90
C LEU A 481 0.95 -79.37 18.21
N PRO A 482 0.14 -80.45 18.16
CA PRO A 482 -1.27 -80.41 18.51
C PRO A 482 -1.46 -80.28 20.02
N LEU A 483 -2.19 -79.26 20.48
CA LEU A 483 -2.40 -79.03 21.92
C LEU A 483 -3.12 -80.18 22.62
N THR A 484 -3.97 -80.92 21.92
CA THR A 484 -4.70 -82.09 22.45
C THR A 484 -3.80 -83.30 22.73
N SER A 485 -2.67 -83.42 22.05
CA SER A 485 -1.75 -84.58 22.19
C SER A 485 -0.57 -84.31 23.12
N ILE A 486 -0.25 -83.04 23.37
CA ILE A 486 0.91 -82.65 24.16
C ILE A 486 0.61 -82.91 25.63
N ARG A 487 1.39 -83.81 26.23
CA ARG A 487 1.36 -84.06 27.68
C ARG A 487 2.44 -83.22 28.35
N ALA A 488 2.07 -82.58 29.46
CA ALA A 488 3.05 -81.98 30.36
C ALA A 488 3.95 -83.09 30.91
N TYR A 489 5.26 -82.90 30.86
CA TYR A 489 6.19 -83.74 31.61
C TYR A 489 6.35 -83.19 33.02
N SER A 490 6.59 -84.09 33.98
CA SER A 490 6.84 -83.77 35.38
C SER A 490 8.22 -83.12 35.57
N GLY A 491 8.36 -81.85 35.21
CA GLY A 491 9.50 -80.97 35.52
C GLY A 491 10.90 -81.56 35.27
N LEU A 492 11.91 -80.99 35.93
CA LEU A 492 13.21 -81.64 36.05
C LEU A 492 13.08 -82.90 36.91
N GLY A 493 13.53 -84.04 36.39
CA GLY A 493 13.54 -85.32 37.13
C GLY A 493 14.37 -85.30 38.41
N LYS A 494 15.17 -84.25 38.65
CA LYS A 494 15.92 -83.98 39.87
C LYS A 494 15.83 -82.49 40.24
N PRO A 495 14.87 -82.09 41.10
CA PRO A 495 14.68 -80.68 41.48
C PRO A 495 15.80 -80.12 42.36
N GLU A 496 16.67 -80.98 42.93
CA GLU A 496 17.84 -80.58 43.72
C GLU A 496 18.86 -79.75 42.92
N ALA A 497 18.90 -79.94 41.60
CA ALA A 497 19.79 -79.21 40.70
C ALA A 497 19.50 -77.69 40.63
N LEU A 498 18.29 -77.25 41.02
CA LEU A 498 17.92 -75.83 41.08
C LEU A 498 18.57 -75.09 42.27
N LYS A 499 19.10 -75.82 43.26
CA LYS A 499 19.75 -75.27 44.45
C LYS A 499 21.28 -75.21 44.33
N GLU A 500 21.83 -75.66 43.21
CA GLU A 500 23.26 -75.62 42.95
C GLU A 500 23.73 -74.20 42.58
N PRO A 501 24.98 -73.84 42.91
CA PRO A 501 25.53 -72.54 42.52
C PRO A 501 25.56 -72.39 41.00
N GLY A 502 25.06 -71.25 40.52
CA GLY A 502 24.97 -70.91 39.09
C GLY A 502 23.64 -71.27 38.41
N ALA A 503 22.72 -71.99 39.08
CA ALA A 503 21.40 -72.27 38.54
C ALA A 503 20.45 -71.08 38.66
N ILE A 504 19.96 -70.55 37.52
CA ILE A 504 19.04 -69.41 37.45
C ILE A 504 17.59 -69.88 37.61
N GLY A 505 17.23 -70.94 36.89
CA GLY A 505 15.87 -71.48 36.91
C GLY A 505 15.59 -72.42 35.75
N THR A 506 14.38 -72.96 35.71
CA THR A 506 13.91 -73.78 34.60
C THR A 506 13.51 -72.91 33.42
N ALA A 507 13.84 -73.33 32.19
CA ALA A 507 13.62 -72.49 31.01
C ALA A 507 12.12 -72.13 30.80
N ASN A 508 11.17 -72.98 31.22
CA ASN A 508 9.74 -72.68 31.14
C ASN A 508 9.26 -71.59 32.13
N THR A 509 9.99 -71.33 33.21
CA THR A 509 9.63 -70.28 34.20
C THR A 509 10.22 -68.91 33.85
N LEU A 510 11.16 -68.87 32.90
CA LEU A 510 11.85 -67.66 32.44
C LEU A 510 11.17 -67.03 31.20
N VAL A 511 10.03 -67.59 30.78
CA VAL A 511 9.26 -67.12 29.63
C VAL A 511 7.83 -66.74 30.03
N GLN A 512 7.28 -65.73 29.37
CA GLN A 512 5.89 -65.29 29.51
C GLN A 512 5.04 -65.90 28.39
N ILE A 513 3.93 -66.55 28.76
CA ILE A 513 3.05 -67.25 27.83
C ILE A 513 1.59 -67.23 28.32
N GLU A 514 0.62 -67.26 27.40
CA GLU A 514 -0.80 -67.39 27.73
C GLU A 514 -1.12 -68.77 28.35
N ASP A 515 -2.03 -68.83 29.33
CA ASP A 515 -2.31 -70.04 30.14
C ASP A 515 -2.66 -71.29 29.30
N LYS A 516 -3.37 -71.13 28.18
CA LYS A 516 -3.74 -72.23 27.26
C LYS A 516 -2.53 -72.92 26.61
N TYR A 517 -1.37 -72.28 26.58
CA TYR A 517 -0.13 -72.85 26.01
C TYR A 517 0.88 -73.24 27.09
N ARG A 518 0.52 -73.20 28.37
CA ARG A 518 1.44 -73.52 29.47
C ARG A 518 1.98 -74.96 29.37
N THR A 519 1.11 -75.90 29.02
CA THR A 519 1.46 -77.31 28.76
C THR A 519 2.48 -77.47 27.62
N LEU A 520 2.46 -76.58 26.62
CA LEU A 520 3.41 -76.54 25.52
C LEU A 520 4.79 -76.05 26.01
N ALA A 521 4.84 -74.98 26.81
CA ALA A 521 6.07 -74.48 27.40
C ALA A 521 6.71 -75.52 28.35
N ASP A 522 5.90 -76.19 29.17
CA ASP A 522 6.36 -77.25 30.07
C ASP A 522 6.94 -78.46 29.31
N ASN A 523 6.36 -78.80 28.16
CA ASN A 523 6.85 -79.89 27.32
C ASN A 523 8.19 -79.55 26.64
N LEU A 524 8.31 -78.34 26.07
CA LEU A 524 9.48 -77.94 25.28
C LEU A 524 10.66 -77.47 26.15
N LEU A 525 10.37 -76.75 27.24
CA LEU A 525 11.36 -76.05 28.06
C LEU A 525 11.45 -76.58 29.50
N GLY A 526 10.47 -77.35 29.99
CA GLY A 526 10.41 -77.79 31.39
C GLY A 526 11.51 -78.78 31.83
N ARG A 527 12.30 -79.30 30.90
CA ARG A 527 13.45 -80.21 31.15
C ARG A 527 14.81 -79.53 31.06
N THR A 528 14.83 -78.25 30.70
CA THR A 528 16.06 -77.49 30.47
C THR A 528 16.30 -76.56 31.66
N LEU A 529 17.47 -76.71 32.29
CA LEU A 529 17.94 -75.82 33.34
C LEU A 529 18.76 -74.68 32.72
N VAL A 530 18.47 -73.44 33.08
CA VAL A 530 19.27 -72.28 32.67
C VAL A 530 20.29 -71.97 33.77
N VAL A 531 21.55 -71.81 33.39
CA VAL A 531 22.67 -71.47 34.27
C VAL A 531 23.37 -70.21 33.76
N ASP A 532 24.15 -69.55 34.62
CA ASP A 532 24.90 -68.34 34.28
C ASP A 532 26.03 -68.61 33.26
N HIS A 533 26.95 -69.53 33.54
CA HIS A 533 28.14 -69.80 32.71
C HIS A 533 28.48 -71.30 32.59
N ILE A 534 29.34 -71.62 31.63
CA ILE A 534 29.64 -73.02 31.24
C ILE A 534 30.25 -73.86 32.36
N ASP A 535 31.12 -73.28 33.19
CA ASP A 535 31.78 -74.02 34.29
C ASP A 535 30.78 -74.52 35.34
N HIS A 536 29.80 -73.69 35.72
CA HIS A 536 28.70 -74.11 36.61
C HIS A 536 27.83 -75.17 35.93
N GLY A 537 27.53 -75.01 34.64
CA GLY A 537 26.83 -76.03 33.85
C GLY A 537 27.53 -77.39 33.84
N LEU A 538 28.85 -77.42 33.66
CA LEU A 538 29.67 -78.64 33.67
C LEU A 538 29.73 -79.29 35.07
N ALA A 539 29.83 -78.48 36.13
CA ALA A 539 29.83 -78.98 37.51
C ALA A 539 28.50 -79.67 37.86
N ILE A 540 27.37 -79.04 37.51
CA ILE A 540 26.02 -79.58 37.71
C ILE A 540 25.84 -80.84 36.85
N ALA A 541 26.24 -80.81 35.57
CA ALA A 541 26.15 -81.98 34.69
C ALA A 541 26.92 -83.19 35.25
N ARG A 542 28.15 -83.00 35.77
CA ARG A 542 28.94 -84.09 36.37
C ARG A 542 28.32 -84.62 37.66
N LYS A 543 27.87 -83.74 38.57
CA LYS A 543 27.28 -84.11 39.86
C LYS A 543 26.05 -85.00 39.71
N TYR A 544 25.25 -84.74 38.67
CA TYR A 544 24.03 -85.51 38.39
C TYR A 544 24.21 -86.57 37.29
N ASN A 545 25.43 -87.09 37.08
CA ASN A 545 25.74 -88.15 36.10
C ASN A 545 25.21 -87.85 34.68
N GLN A 546 25.34 -86.60 34.23
CA GLN A 546 24.95 -86.13 32.90
C GLN A 546 23.48 -86.45 32.56
N SER A 547 22.59 -86.40 33.56
CA SER A 547 21.17 -86.72 33.38
C SER A 547 20.28 -85.50 33.07
N ILE A 548 20.83 -84.29 33.12
CA ILE A 548 20.08 -83.02 33.02
C ILE A 548 20.50 -82.27 31.76
N ARG A 549 19.52 -81.65 31.07
CA ARG A 549 19.76 -80.73 29.96
C ARG A 549 19.98 -79.32 30.51
N ILE A 550 21.10 -78.70 30.19
CA ILE A 550 21.52 -77.40 30.74
C ILE A 550 21.83 -76.44 29.60
N VAL A 551 21.45 -75.18 29.73
CA VAL A 551 21.80 -74.09 28.81
C VAL A 551 22.36 -72.90 29.60
N THR A 552 23.45 -72.30 29.11
CA THR A 552 24.02 -71.09 29.72
C THR A 552 23.35 -69.82 29.17
N LEU A 553 23.55 -68.67 29.82
CA LEU A 553 23.09 -67.37 29.30
C LEU A 553 23.71 -67.03 27.93
N GLU A 554 24.94 -67.49 27.69
CA GLU A 554 25.67 -67.29 26.44
C GLU A 554 25.25 -68.27 25.32
N GLY A 555 24.34 -69.21 25.62
CA GLY A 555 23.76 -70.11 24.62
C GLY A 555 24.55 -71.39 24.39
N GLU A 556 25.35 -71.84 25.36
CA GLU A 556 26.00 -73.15 25.30
C GLU A 556 25.07 -74.23 25.85
N LEU A 557 24.92 -75.34 25.14
CA LEU A 557 23.98 -76.41 25.48
C LEU A 557 24.73 -77.68 25.91
N ILE A 558 24.36 -78.21 27.08
CA ILE A 558 24.80 -79.51 27.60
C ILE A 558 23.59 -80.45 27.57
N ASN A 559 23.63 -81.48 26.72
CA ASN A 559 22.55 -82.48 26.70
C ASN A 559 22.82 -83.64 27.65
N PRO A 560 21.75 -84.33 28.10
CA PRO A 560 21.90 -85.58 28.82
C PRO A 560 22.73 -86.60 28.01
N GLY A 561 23.67 -87.28 28.65
CA GLY A 561 24.64 -88.17 27.98
C GLY A 561 25.96 -87.50 27.56
N GLY A 562 26.16 -86.23 27.90
CA GLY A 562 27.49 -85.59 27.90
C GLY A 562 27.90 -84.85 26.63
N SER A 563 27.00 -84.69 25.65
CA SER A 563 27.30 -83.87 24.46
C SER A 563 27.23 -82.38 24.80
N LEU A 564 28.25 -81.63 24.41
CA LEU A 564 28.34 -80.17 24.51
C LEU A 564 28.18 -79.53 23.13
N THR A 565 27.41 -78.46 23.04
CA THR A 565 27.24 -77.66 21.83
C THR A 565 27.51 -76.20 22.16
N GLY A 566 28.46 -75.57 21.45
CA GLY A 566 28.84 -74.18 21.64
C GLY A 566 29.54 -73.63 20.39
N GLY A 567 29.41 -72.32 20.16
CA GLY A 567 29.98 -71.62 19.01
C GLY A 567 29.24 -70.31 18.72
N ALA A 568 29.86 -69.40 17.96
CA ALA A 568 29.22 -68.15 17.54
C ALA A 568 28.14 -68.44 16.49
N PHE A 569 26.87 -68.27 16.84
CA PHE A 569 25.76 -68.38 15.90
C PHE A 569 25.86 -67.29 14.83
N LYS A 570 26.22 -67.66 13.60
CA LYS A 570 25.91 -66.89 12.38
C LYS A 570 24.65 -67.47 11.75
N ASN A 571 23.49 -67.22 12.35
CA ASN A 571 22.22 -67.47 11.67
C ASN A 571 21.34 -66.21 11.72
N SER A 572 20.77 -65.91 10.56
CA SER A 572 20.01 -64.72 10.18
C SER A 572 18.60 -64.64 10.77
N SER A 573 18.36 -65.26 11.93
CA SER A 573 17.00 -65.38 12.47
C SER A 573 16.99 -65.32 14.00
N ASN A 574 17.28 -64.14 14.59
CA ASN A 574 16.84 -63.80 15.95
C ASN A 574 15.31 -63.66 15.91
N LEU A 575 14.59 -64.78 16.02
CA LEU A 575 13.13 -64.79 15.81
C LEU A 575 12.37 -64.24 17.02
N LEU A 576 12.95 -64.37 18.22
CA LEU A 576 12.38 -63.86 19.47
C LEU A 576 12.59 -62.35 19.67
N SER A 577 13.74 -61.79 19.25
CA SER A 577 14.06 -60.37 19.49
C SER A 577 13.19 -59.39 18.68
N ARG A 578 12.79 -59.78 17.46
CA ARG A 578 12.01 -58.95 16.52
C ARG A 578 10.72 -58.41 17.13
N ARG A 579 9.99 -59.22 17.89
CA ARG A 579 8.70 -58.80 18.45
C ARG A 579 8.85 -57.79 19.59
N ARG A 580 9.87 -57.95 20.44
CA ARG A 580 10.17 -56.96 21.49
C ARG A 580 10.64 -55.65 20.89
N GLU A 581 11.54 -55.71 19.91
CA GLU A 581 12.02 -54.54 19.16
C GLU A 581 10.86 -53.81 18.47
N MET A 582 9.90 -54.52 17.86
CA MET A 582 8.69 -53.90 17.31
C MET A 582 7.86 -53.17 18.38
N GLU A 583 7.61 -53.78 19.54
CA GLU A 583 6.83 -53.16 20.63
C GLU A 583 7.57 -51.93 21.24
N GLU A 584 8.90 -51.95 21.26
CA GLU A 584 9.73 -50.80 21.68
C GLU A 584 9.67 -49.66 20.64
N PHE A 585 9.85 -49.97 19.35
CA PHE A 585 9.79 -48.97 18.28
C PHE A 585 8.40 -48.35 18.12
N GLU A 586 7.31 -49.12 18.31
CA GLU A 586 5.94 -48.56 18.30
C GLU A 586 5.72 -47.49 19.38
N LYS A 587 6.31 -47.68 20.57
CA LYS A 587 6.19 -46.72 21.67
C LYS A 587 6.99 -45.45 21.39
N THR A 588 8.23 -45.58 20.92
CA THR A 588 9.07 -44.41 20.59
C THR A 588 8.49 -43.61 19.43
N VAL A 589 7.99 -44.25 18.37
CA VAL A 589 7.34 -43.57 17.24
C VAL A 589 6.12 -42.76 17.69
N LYS A 590 5.26 -43.33 18.56
CA LYS A 590 4.12 -42.60 19.14
C LYS A 590 4.53 -41.40 19.99
N GLN A 591 5.59 -41.53 20.78
CA GLN A 591 6.09 -40.44 21.61
C GLN A 591 6.66 -39.31 20.74
N LEU A 592 7.54 -39.64 19.79
CA LEU A 592 8.15 -38.66 18.88
C LEU A 592 7.10 -37.90 18.06
N LYS A 593 6.06 -38.58 17.60
CA LYS A 593 4.95 -37.94 16.88
C LYS A 593 4.23 -36.89 17.73
N ARG A 594 3.93 -37.23 18.99
CA ARG A 594 3.27 -36.31 19.91
C ARG A 594 4.13 -35.08 20.21
N GLU A 595 5.43 -35.28 20.43
CA GLU A 595 6.37 -34.17 20.67
C GLU A 595 6.47 -33.24 19.44
N MET A 596 6.44 -33.80 18.23
CA MET A 596 6.40 -33.02 16.99
C MET A 596 5.11 -32.20 16.85
N ASP A 597 3.95 -32.81 17.06
CA ASP A 597 2.64 -32.13 16.95
C ASP A 597 2.54 -30.96 17.97
N GLU A 598 3.06 -31.15 19.20
CA GLU A 598 3.13 -30.10 20.22
C GLU A 598 4.08 -28.95 19.82
N MET A 599 5.23 -29.25 19.21
CA MET A 599 6.18 -28.25 18.71
C MET A 599 5.62 -27.46 17.52
N GLU A 600 4.92 -28.12 16.59
CA GLU A 600 4.28 -27.47 15.44
C GLU A 600 3.20 -26.48 15.89
N ALA A 601 2.31 -26.89 16.79
CA ALA A 601 1.27 -26.03 17.34
C ALA A 601 1.84 -24.79 18.05
N SER A 602 2.95 -24.96 18.78
CA SER A 602 3.64 -23.84 19.44
C SER A 602 4.32 -22.88 18.44
N SER A 603 4.90 -23.43 17.36
CA SER A 603 5.52 -22.64 16.30
C SER A 603 4.49 -21.78 15.55
N ASP A 604 3.29 -22.32 15.33
CA ASP A 604 2.19 -21.59 14.69
C ASP A 604 1.63 -20.45 15.55
N LEU A 605 1.58 -20.62 16.88
CA LEU A 605 1.23 -19.54 17.81
C LEU A 605 2.25 -18.40 17.74
N LEU A 606 3.55 -18.71 17.78
CA LEU A 606 4.61 -17.71 17.66
C LEU A 606 4.60 -17.00 16.30
N ARG A 607 4.29 -17.72 15.21
CA ARG A 607 4.11 -17.12 13.87
C ARG A 607 2.95 -16.12 13.85
N LYS A 608 1.81 -16.45 14.47
CA LYS A 608 0.65 -15.54 14.57
C LYS A 608 0.98 -14.30 15.40
N GLU A 609 1.64 -14.45 16.55
CA GLU A 609 2.07 -13.30 17.36
C GLU A 609 3.05 -12.40 16.59
N ARG A 610 4.01 -12.99 15.88
CA ARG A 610 4.96 -12.24 15.05
C ARG A 610 4.26 -11.48 13.93
N ALA A 611 3.30 -12.09 13.25
CA ALA A 611 2.51 -11.43 12.20
C ALA A 611 1.72 -10.23 12.76
N GLY A 612 1.11 -10.37 13.94
CA GLY A 612 0.42 -9.25 14.60
C GLY A 612 1.33 -8.09 15.01
N TYR A 613 2.62 -8.34 15.28
CA TYR A 613 3.59 -7.26 15.50
C TYR A 613 4.04 -6.57 14.21
N TYR A 614 4.18 -7.30 13.09
CA TYR A 614 4.44 -6.69 11.79
C TYR A 614 3.32 -5.74 11.36
N GLU A 615 2.04 -6.14 11.52
CA GLU A 615 0.90 -5.26 11.19
C GLU A 615 0.93 -3.95 11.99
N LYS A 616 1.24 -4.01 13.29
CA LYS A 616 1.39 -2.80 14.13
C LYS A 616 2.56 -1.93 13.70
N MET A 617 3.67 -2.54 13.29
CA MET A 617 4.86 -1.85 12.80
C MET A 617 4.55 -1.10 11.49
N ASP A 618 3.79 -1.72 10.58
CA ASP A 618 3.34 -1.09 9.35
C ASP A 618 2.40 0.10 9.61
N GLU A 619 1.47 -0.04 10.56
CA GLU A 619 0.62 1.08 11.00
C GLU A 619 1.42 2.25 11.58
N ILE A 620 2.42 1.97 12.41
CA ILE A 620 3.29 2.99 13.01
C ILE A 620 4.18 3.64 11.95
N SER A 621 4.74 2.85 11.02
CA SER A 621 5.54 3.35 9.90
C SER A 621 4.74 4.34 9.03
N ALA A 622 3.48 4.02 8.74
CA ALA A 622 2.59 4.93 8.01
C ALA A 622 2.29 6.23 8.78
N LYS A 623 2.18 6.17 10.12
CA LYS A 623 2.03 7.36 10.98
C LYS A 623 3.31 8.19 11.02
N LEU A 624 4.47 7.55 11.18
CA LEU A 624 5.79 8.19 11.14
C LEU A 624 6.01 8.93 9.82
N GLN A 625 5.69 8.31 8.69
CA GLN A 625 5.83 8.94 7.38
C GLN A 625 4.96 10.20 7.26
N LYS A 626 3.72 10.17 7.77
CA LYS A 626 2.86 11.36 7.83
C LYS A 626 3.45 12.44 8.75
N ALA A 627 3.91 12.07 9.94
CA ALA A 627 4.50 13.00 10.89
C ALA A 627 5.78 13.66 10.33
N TYR A 628 6.65 12.93 9.64
CA TYR A 628 7.83 13.50 8.96
C TYR A 628 7.47 14.50 7.86
N VAL A 629 6.40 14.25 7.10
CA VAL A 629 5.92 15.21 6.08
C VAL A 629 5.42 16.50 6.74
N ILE A 630 4.67 16.40 7.84
CA ILE A 630 4.19 17.56 8.60
C ILE A 630 5.38 18.32 9.18
N GLN A 631 6.35 17.62 9.79
CA GLN A 631 7.57 18.22 10.35
C GLN A 631 8.35 19.00 9.28
N ASN A 632 8.59 18.41 8.11
CA ASN A 632 9.31 19.08 7.03
C ASN A 632 8.56 20.31 6.50
N THR A 633 7.23 20.24 6.44
CA THR A 633 6.39 21.36 6.01
C THR A 633 6.47 22.51 7.03
N ALA A 634 6.31 22.20 8.32
CA ALA A 634 6.44 23.19 9.40
C ALA A 634 7.84 23.80 9.45
N LYS A 635 8.89 23.00 9.22
CA LYS A 635 10.30 23.47 9.12
C LYS A 635 10.50 24.44 7.97
N MET A 636 10.06 24.08 6.76
CA MET A 636 10.20 24.95 5.59
C MET A 636 9.46 26.28 5.79
N ASN A 637 8.27 26.24 6.40
CA ASN A 637 7.50 27.43 6.72
C ASN A 637 8.18 28.31 7.79
N ALA A 638 8.80 27.70 8.81
CA ALA A 638 9.58 28.39 9.81
C ALA A 638 10.81 29.09 9.20
N ASP A 639 11.60 28.37 8.38
CA ASP A 639 12.77 28.92 7.70
C ASP A 639 12.38 30.09 6.78
N GLN A 640 11.26 29.98 6.06
CA GLN A 640 10.75 31.04 5.21
C GLN A 640 10.29 32.27 6.01
N ALA A 641 9.64 32.08 7.16
CA ALA A 641 9.25 33.17 8.05
C ALA A 641 10.49 33.87 8.64
N GLU A 642 11.52 33.12 9.03
CA GLU A 642 12.77 33.65 9.56
C GLU A 642 13.53 34.48 8.52
N ALA A 643 13.61 34.01 7.27
CA ALA A 643 14.19 34.79 6.17
C ALA A 643 13.44 36.10 5.90
N LYS A 644 12.10 36.09 5.98
CA LYS A 644 11.30 37.31 5.83
C LYS A 644 11.51 38.30 6.97
N ILE A 645 11.64 37.82 8.21
CA ILE A 645 11.96 38.65 9.37
C ILE A 645 13.32 39.33 9.16
N GLN A 646 14.35 38.58 8.75
CA GLN A 646 15.68 39.14 8.49
C GLN A 646 15.63 40.24 7.42
N ASN A 647 14.98 39.96 6.28
CA ASN A 647 14.86 40.94 5.20
C ASN A 647 14.12 42.23 5.65
N ALA A 648 13.03 42.09 6.41
CA ALA A 648 12.27 43.22 6.91
C ALA A 648 13.06 44.04 7.96
N GLU A 649 13.83 43.38 8.82
CA GLU A 649 14.71 44.06 9.77
C GLU A 649 15.90 44.75 9.09
N GLU A 650 16.51 44.14 8.08
CA GLU A 650 17.57 44.75 7.28
C GLU A 650 17.06 45.99 6.54
N LEU A 651 15.88 45.91 5.93
CA LEU A 651 15.22 47.05 5.31
C LEU A 651 15.00 48.17 6.33
N ALA A 652 14.44 47.86 7.50
CA ALA A 652 14.23 48.85 8.55
C ALA A 652 15.54 49.49 9.05
N ARG A 653 16.62 48.71 9.18
CA ARG A 653 17.95 49.23 9.55
C ARG A 653 18.53 50.13 8.46
N ALA A 654 18.49 49.69 7.21
CA ALA A 654 18.98 50.48 6.08
C ALA A 654 18.25 51.83 5.99
N THR A 655 16.92 51.82 6.06
CA THR A 655 16.11 53.05 6.05
C THR A 655 16.36 53.92 7.29
N SER A 656 16.60 53.33 8.47
CA SER A 656 16.98 54.07 9.69
C SER A 656 18.32 54.79 9.52
N THR A 657 19.32 54.15 8.90
CA THR A 657 20.61 54.82 8.63
C THR A 657 20.49 55.95 7.61
N GLU A 658 19.54 55.87 6.68
CA GLU A 658 19.23 56.97 5.77
C GLU A 658 18.50 58.11 6.50
N GLU A 659 17.58 57.80 7.42
CA GLU A 659 16.93 58.78 8.28
C GLU A 659 17.95 59.57 9.12
N GLU A 660 18.92 58.89 9.75
CA GLU A 660 19.98 59.53 10.53
C GLU A 660 20.85 60.48 9.69
N LYS A 661 21.13 60.12 8.42
CA LYS A 661 21.85 61.00 7.49
C LYS A 661 21.02 62.24 7.13
N LEU A 662 19.70 62.10 6.98
CA LEU A 662 18.82 63.25 6.76
C LEU A 662 18.75 64.13 8.01
N ASP A 663 18.80 63.56 9.21
CA ASP A 663 18.86 64.34 10.45
C ASP A 663 20.16 65.13 10.58
N ALA A 664 21.30 64.53 10.24
CA ALA A 664 22.57 65.25 10.18
C ALA A 664 22.50 66.43 9.19
N GLN A 665 21.90 66.23 8.00
CA GLN A 665 21.69 67.30 7.02
C GLN A 665 20.73 68.39 7.52
N ILE A 666 19.70 68.04 8.28
CA ILE A 666 18.79 69.00 8.90
C ILE A 666 19.56 69.87 9.90
N THR A 667 20.36 69.26 10.78
CA THR A 667 21.19 70.02 11.74
C THR A 667 22.19 70.92 11.02
N ASP A 668 22.88 70.43 9.99
CA ASP A 668 23.82 71.26 9.21
C ASP A 668 23.11 72.46 8.56
N ILE A 669 21.91 72.27 8.02
CA ILE A 669 21.14 73.37 7.41
C ILE A 669 20.69 74.38 8.47
N ILE A 670 20.25 73.93 9.64
CA ILE A 670 19.84 74.81 10.75
C ILE A 670 21.04 75.61 11.27
N ASP A 671 22.19 74.96 11.50
CA ASP A 671 23.41 75.63 11.95
C ASP A 671 23.89 76.68 10.94
N ASN A 672 23.78 76.38 9.64
CA ASN A 672 24.06 77.33 8.58
C ASN A 672 23.06 78.51 8.57
N GLN A 673 21.76 78.26 8.81
CA GLN A 673 20.76 79.33 8.94
C GLN A 673 21.03 80.23 10.15
N ASP A 674 21.42 79.65 11.29
CA ASP A 674 21.76 80.40 12.49
C ASP A 674 23.04 81.23 12.31
N SER A 675 24.09 80.66 11.70
CA SER A 675 25.30 81.41 11.32
C SER A 675 24.96 82.58 10.39
N ILE A 676 24.11 82.35 9.40
CA ILE A 676 23.65 83.37 8.45
C ILE A 676 22.80 84.45 9.15
N ASN A 677 21.95 84.08 10.11
CA ASN A 677 21.17 85.04 10.89
C ASN A 677 22.04 85.90 11.80
N VAL A 678 23.10 85.31 12.40
CA VAL A 678 24.11 86.05 13.16
C VAL A 678 24.86 87.02 12.24
N GLU A 679 25.27 86.59 11.03
CA GLU A 679 25.87 87.47 10.02
C GLU A 679 24.95 88.63 9.61
N LEU A 680 23.65 88.39 9.48
CA LEU A 680 22.67 89.45 9.16
C LEU A 680 22.49 90.44 10.31
N ASP A 681 22.49 89.97 11.56
CA ASP A 681 22.36 90.82 12.75
C ASP A 681 23.63 91.63 13.01
N THR A 682 24.81 91.03 12.85
CA THR A 682 26.11 91.73 12.95
C THR A 682 26.26 92.76 11.83
N SER A 683 25.90 92.42 10.60
CA SER A 683 25.90 93.35 9.47
C SER A 683 24.94 94.54 9.70
N LYS A 684 23.79 94.32 10.35
CA LYS A 684 22.83 95.37 10.69
C LYS A 684 23.29 96.26 11.86
N LYS A 685 24.00 95.70 12.84
CA LYS A 685 24.64 96.49 13.92
C LYS A 685 25.79 97.33 13.39
N LEU A 686 26.65 96.75 12.55
CA LEU A 686 27.74 97.47 11.88
C LEU A 686 27.21 98.63 11.03
N GLU A 687 26.14 98.42 10.26
CA GLU A 687 25.50 99.49 9.47
C GLU A 687 25.06 100.67 10.36
N ASN A 688 24.39 100.40 11.48
CA ASN A 688 23.92 101.44 12.39
C ASN A 688 25.09 102.18 13.09
N GLU A 689 26.13 101.44 13.50
CA GLU A 689 27.32 102.01 14.14
C GLU A 689 28.13 102.88 13.18
N LEU A 690 28.32 102.41 11.94
CA LEU A 690 29.01 103.17 10.87
C LEU A 690 28.22 104.44 10.51
N THR A 691 26.88 104.39 10.52
CA THR A 691 26.03 105.55 10.22
C THR A 691 26.11 106.62 11.31
N GLU A 692 26.08 106.22 12.59
CA GLU A 692 26.25 107.15 13.71
C GLU A 692 27.68 107.74 13.81
N GLN A 693 28.70 106.98 13.39
CA GLN A 693 30.08 107.46 13.33
C GLN A 693 30.30 108.49 12.22
N ILE A 694 29.74 108.25 11.02
CA ILE A 694 29.81 109.18 9.89
C ILE A 694 29.24 110.57 10.24
N GLU A 695 28.09 110.62 10.92
CA GLU A 695 27.44 111.90 11.28
C GLU A 695 28.24 112.74 12.29
N LYS A 696 28.93 112.08 13.23
CA LYS A 696 29.77 112.76 14.24
C LYS A 696 31.11 113.20 13.65
N GLU A 697 31.68 112.39 12.77
CA GLU A 697 32.97 112.65 12.11
C GLU A 697 32.88 113.82 11.11
N GLN A 698 31.80 113.95 10.35
CA GLN A 698 31.64 115.06 9.39
C GLN A 698 31.57 116.46 10.03
N LEU A 699 31.03 116.59 11.24
CA LEU A 699 30.98 117.88 11.97
C LEU A 699 32.36 118.31 12.51
N ILE A 700 33.24 117.36 12.82
CA ILE A 700 34.59 117.62 13.36
C ILE A 700 35.58 117.90 12.20
N LEU A 701 35.33 117.34 11.03
CA LEU A 701 36.19 117.46 9.86
C LEU A 701 36.34 118.91 9.34
N ASP A 702 35.23 119.65 9.33
CA ASP A 702 35.18 121.02 8.78
C ASP A 702 35.96 122.05 9.62
N GLU A 703 36.07 121.85 10.94
CA GLU A 703 36.82 122.75 11.83
C GLU A 703 38.34 122.51 11.76
N VAL A 704 38.78 121.26 11.55
CA VAL A 704 40.21 120.91 11.58
C VAL A 704 40.90 121.23 10.23
N HIS A 705 40.19 121.14 9.09
CA HIS A 705 40.72 121.46 7.75
C HIS A 705 41.30 122.88 7.60
N ALA A 706 40.82 123.86 8.38
CA ALA A 706 41.35 125.23 8.35
C ALA A 706 42.72 125.36 9.06
N GLU A 707 43.03 124.46 9.99
CA GLU A 707 44.21 124.49 10.85
C GLU A 707 45.39 123.69 10.24
N GLU A 708 45.10 122.69 9.39
CA GLU A 708 46.09 121.82 8.72
C GLU A 708 46.94 122.59 7.68
N ALA A 709 46.31 123.45 6.89
CA ALA A 709 46.96 124.11 5.76
C ALA A 709 48.16 125.00 6.16
N GLU A 710 48.18 125.51 7.39
CA GLU A 710 49.28 126.34 7.90
C GLU A 710 50.45 125.52 8.44
N LYS A 711 50.18 124.37 9.05
CA LYS A 711 51.21 123.49 9.64
C LYS A 711 51.90 122.63 8.57
N LEU A 712 51.19 122.26 7.50
CA LEU A 712 51.60 121.25 6.50
C LEU A 712 52.91 121.62 5.82
N LYS A 713 53.02 122.91 5.50
CA LYS A 713 54.17 123.51 4.83
C LYS A 713 55.47 123.47 5.64
N LYS A 714 55.39 123.32 6.97
CA LYS A 714 56.52 123.48 7.89
C LYS A 714 57.13 122.15 8.34
N THR A 715 56.38 121.06 8.21
CA THR A 715 56.79 119.72 8.66
C THR A 715 57.25 118.84 7.51
N GLU A 716 56.73 119.02 6.28
CA GLU A 716 57.20 118.27 5.11
C GLU A 716 58.71 118.46 4.86
N GLU A 717 59.27 119.64 5.15
CA GLU A 717 60.71 119.90 5.02
C GLU A 717 61.57 119.16 6.06
N ILE A 718 61.00 118.77 7.21
CA ILE A 718 61.72 118.14 8.33
C ILE A 718 61.49 116.61 8.35
N HIS A 719 60.26 116.16 8.04
CA HIS A 719 59.84 114.74 8.01
C HIS A 719 60.64 113.87 7.04
N LEU A 720 61.03 114.43 5.89
CA LEU A 720 61.76 113.71 4.84
C LEU A 720 63.13 113.19 5.31
N GLU A 721 63.79 113.87 6.26
CA GLU A 721 65.13 113.47 6.72
C GLU A 721 65.08 112.39 7.82
N PHE A 722 64.14 112.47 8.77
CA PHE A 722 64.00 111.52 9.89
C PHE A 722 63.42 110.16 9.51
N ALA A 723 62.39 110.13 8.64
CA ALA A 723 61.74 108.88 8.26
C ALA A 723 62.70 107.88 7.62
N SER A 724 63.74 108.39 6.94
CA SER A 724 64.81 107.58 6.34
C SER A 724 65.72 106.89 7.37
N LEU A 725 65.80 107.42 8.59
CA LEU A 725 66.64 106.94 9.68
C LEU A 725 65.86 106.02 10.63
N GLU A 726 64.63 106.40 11.03
CA GLU A 726 63.77 105.61 11.93
C GLU A 726 63.41 104.23 11.39
N GLN A 727 63.09 104.14 10.09
CA GLN A 727 62.76 102.87 9.42
C GLN A 727 63.93 101.88 9.42
N LYS A 728 65.18 102.37 9.47
CA LYS A 728 66.36 101.50 9.56
C LYS A 728 66.58 100.95 10.96
N PHE A 729 66.11 101.64 12.00
CA PHE A 729 66.34 101.25 13.40
C PHE A 729 65.33 100.25 13.94
N THR A 730 64.04 100.46 13.65
CA THR A 730 62.96 99.51 14.05
C THR A 730 63.16 98.15 13.39
N PHE A 731 63.56 98.13 12.12
CA PHE A 731 63.92 96.91 11.40
C PHE A 731 65.06 96.15 12.09
N VAL A 732 66.08 96.83 12.60
CA VAL A 732 67.20 96.18 13.31
C VAL A 732 66.73 95.63 14.67
N ASN A 733 65.89 96.36 15.40
CA ASN A 733 65.48 96.00 16.75
C ASN A 733 64.48 94.83 16.84
N GLU A 734 63.48 94.76 15.95
CA GLU A 734 62.58 93.61 15.87
C GLU A 734 63.32 92.32 15.50
N ASN A 735 64.34 92.44 14.62
CA ASN A 735 65.20 91.32 14.27
C ASN A 735 66.04 90.85 15.46
N VAL A 736 66.52 91.74 16.33
CA VAL A 736 67.25 91.39 17.56
C VAL A 736 66.34 90.64 18.55
N SER A 737 65.12 91.13 18.80
CA SER A 737 64.19 90.49 19.75
C SER A 737 63.71 89.11 19.27
N ARG A 738 63.34 89.00 17.98
CA ARG A 738 62.93 87.72 17.37
C ARG A 738 64.02 86.66 17.48
N ILE A 739 65.28 87.05 17.22
CA ILE A 739 66.42 86.13 17.28
C ILE A 739 66.69 85.66 18.73
N ARG A 740 66.44 86.48 19.76
CA ARG A 740 66.60 86.06 21.16
C ARG A 740 65.58 85.02 21.61
N GLU A 741 64.31 85.22 21.28
CA GLU A 741 63.24 84.25 21.62
C GLU A 741 63.39 82.94 20.85
N GLU A 742 63.87 82.99 19.61
CA GLU A 742 64.21 81.78 18.83
C GLU A 742 65.33 80.97 19.51
N ILE A 743 66.38 81.63 20.02
CA ILE A 743 67.48 80.97 20.71
C ILE A 743 67.01 80.26 22.00
N GLU A 744 66.14 80.90 22.78
CA GLU A 744 65.67 80.34 24.05
C GLU A 744 64.79 79.09 23.84
N LYS A 745 63.87 79.13 22.87
CA LYS A 745 63.05 77.96 22.49
C LYS A 745 63.89 76.79 22.00
N PHE A 746 64.90 77.07 21.18
CA PHE A 746 65.81 76.03 20.69
C PHE A 746 66.68 75.42 21.81
N GLN A 747 66.99 76.16 22.87
CA GLN A 747 67.73 75.62 24.02
C GLN A 747 66.88 74.70 24.91
N GLU A 748 65.58 74.96 25.06
CA GLU A 748 64.66 74.07 25.77
C GLU A 748 64.41 72.77 24.98
N GLU A 749 64.21 72.88 23.67
CA GLU A 749 63.97 71.73 22.76
C GLU A 749 65.17 70.78 22.73
N LEU A 750 66.40 71.31 22.80
CA LEU A 750 67.64 70.52 22.89
C LEU A 750 67.70 69.68 24.19
N GLY A 751 67.25 70.25 25.32
CA GLY A 751 67.29 69.59 26.62
C GLY A 751 66.30 68.43 26.79
N GLU A 752 65.18 68.44 26.06
CA GLU A 752 64.21 67.32 26.03
C GLU A 752 64.67 66.18 25.11
N LEU A 753 65.35 66.52 24.00
CA LEU A 753 65.92 65.55 23.07
C LEU A 753 67.04 64.71 23.71
N GLU A 754 67.89 65.31 24.54
CA GLU A 754 69.00 64.60 25.21
C GLU A 754 68.53 63.56 26.25
N LYS A 755 67.43 63.83 26.97
CA LYS A 755 66.85 62.87 27.93
C LYS A 755 66.23 61.65 27.26
N SER A 756 65.65 61.85 26.08
CA SER A 756 64.98 60.79 25.30
C SER A 756 65.96 59.77 24.71
N LYS A 757 67.22 60.16 24.49
CA LYS A 757 68.31 59.34 23.92
C LYS A 757 68.81 58.23 24.86
N GLY A 758 68.67 58.40 26.18
CA GLY A 758 69.16 57.42 27.16
C GLY A 758 68.28 56.16 27.31
N GLY A 759 67.02 56.21 26.90
CA GLY A 759 66.05 55.10 27.02
C GLY A 759 66.10 54.11 25.87
N THR A 760 66.29 54.59 24.64
CA THR A 760 66.27 53.81 23.39
C THR A 760 67.40 52.78 23.28
N SER A 761 68.58 53.06 23.84
CA SER A 761 69.73 52.15 23.73
C SER A 761 69.58 50.85 24.55
N ARG A 762 68.84 50.86 25.66
CA ARG A 762 68.61 49.65 26.48
C ARG A 762 67.56 48.73 25.86
N GLU A 763 66.52 49.31 25.27
CA GLU A 763 65.44 48.56 24.63
C GLU A 763 65.91 47.80 23.37
N ILE A 764 66.91 48.32 22.65
CA ILE A 764 67.52 47.64 21.49
C ILE A 764 68.29 46.39 21.94
N GLU A 765 69.05 46.47 23.04
CA GLU A 765 69.87 45.35 23.53
C GLU A 765 69.02 44.17 24.03
N ASP A 766 67.87 44.45 24.66
CA ASP A 766 66.92 43.42 25.09
C ASP A 766 66.23 42.74 23.89
N LYS A 767 65.89 43.48 22.84
CA LYS A 767 65.29 42.92 21.61
C LYS A 767 66.30 42.10 20.79
N GLU A 768 67.58 42.46 20.79
CA GLU A 768 68.64 41.68 20.14
C GLU A 768 68.86 40.31 20.83
N LYS A 769 68.73 40.24 22.16
CA LYS A 769 68.75 38.96 22.89
C LYS A 769 67.57 38.07 22.56
N GLN A 770 66.36 38.63 22.46
CA GLN A 770 65.16 37.87 22.06
C GLN A 770 65.29 37.28 20.65
N ILE A 771 65.90 38.00 19.70
CA ILE A 771 66.18 37.47 18.35
C ILE A 771 67.15 36.27 18.39
N ALA A 772 68.14 36.29 19.29
CA ALA A 772 69.09 35.18 19.43
C ALA A 772 68.42 33.90 19.97
N GLU A 773 67.57 34.03 20.99
CA GLU A 773 66.82 32.90 21.58
C GLU A 773 65.84 32.26 20.57
N LEU A 774 65.16 33.09 19.76
CA LEU A 774 64.26 32.62 18.71
C LEU A 774 65.01 31.86 17.59
N ARG A 775 66.25 32.25 17.27
CA ARG A 775 67.08 31.57 16.27
C ARG A 775 67.54 30.19 16.72
N ASP A 776 68.00 30.06 17.97
CA ASP A 776 68.38 28.75 18.53
C ASP A 776 67.20 27.78 18.56
N THR A 777 65.99 28.29 18.79
CA THR A 777 64.75 27.48 18.76
C THR A 777 64.44 26.94 17.35
N ILE A 778 64.67 27.75 16.31
CA ILE A 778 64.51 27.33 14.91
C ILE A 778 65.57 26.29 14.52
N GLU A 779 66.83 26.48 14.92
CA GLU A 779 67.94 25.56 14.61
C GLU A 779 67.68 24.16 15.20
N ASN A 780 67.24 24.08 16.46
CA ASN A 780 66.92 22.81 17.13
C ASN A 780 65.71 22.09 16.52
N SER A 781 64.79 22.81 15.86
CA SER A 781 63.63 22.20 15.20
C SER A 781 63.97 21.51 13.87
N LYS A 782 65.14 21.79 13.28
CA LYS A 782 65.55 21.35 11.93
C LYS A 782 65.75 19.83 11.82
N GLU A 783 66.29 19.19 12.84
CA GLU A 783 66.50 17.73 12.87
C GLU A 783 65.16 16.98 12.83
N LEU A 784 64.13 17.53 13.49
CA LEU A 784 62.77 16.96 13.51
C LEU A 784 62.11 17.00 12.12
N PHE A 785 62.39 18.02 11.30
CA PHE A 785 61.88 18.11 9.92
C PHE A 785 62.46 17.02 9.00
N GLU A 786 63.75 16.73 9.13
CA GLU A 786 64.42 15.72 8.32
C GLU A 786 63.93 14.31 8.68
N GLU A 787 63.69 14.05 9.97
CA GLU A 787 63.14 12.77 10.46
C GLU A 787 61.71 12.52 9.95
N ILE A 788 60.81 13.50 10.07
CA ILE A 788 59.43 13.41 9.56
C ILE A 788 59.41 13.23 8.02
N GLY A 789 60.32 13.89 7.31
CA GLY A 789 60.47 13.76 5.86
C GLY A 789 60.85 12.34 5.41
N ILE A 790 61.75 11.68 6.14
CA ILE A 790 62.17 10.29 5.86
C ILE A 790 61.01 9.31 6.13
N GLU A 791 60.23 9.52 7.18
CA GLU A 791 59.06 8.67 7.48
C GLU A 791 57.97 8.76 6.40
N ILE A 792 57.70 9.95 5.87
CA ILE A 792 56.73 10.14 4.79
C ILE A 792 57.15 9.39 3.52
N GLU A 793 58.43 9.42 3.16
CA GLU A 793 58.94 8.68 2.00
C GLU A 793 58.90 7.15 2.20
N ARG A 794 59.14 6.67 3.43
CA ARG A 794 58.95 5.24 3.77
C ARG A 794 57.49 4.81 3.56
N PHE A 795 56.54 5.55 4.12
CA PHE A 795 55.11 5.22 4.00
C PHE A 795 54.59 5.34 2.57
N LYS A 796 55.08 6.30 1.77
CA LYS A 796 54.74 6.39 0.34
C LYS A 796 55.15 5.14 -0.43
N LYS A 797 56.34 4.60 -0.15
CA LYS A 797 56.86 3.40 -0.82
C LYS A 797 56.05 2.16 -0.45
N GLU A 798 55.72 1.99 0.82
CA GLU A 798 54.85 0.90 1.29
C GLU A 798 53.44 0.99 0.66
N ARG A 799 52.89 2.22 0.54
CA ARG A 799 51.60 2.46 -0.13
C ARG A 799 51.63 2.07 -1.61
N GLU A 800 52.73 2.34 -2.32
CA GLU A 800 52.86 2.00 -3.73
C GLU A 800 52.91 0.48 -3.95
N GLU A 801 53.59 -0.25 -3.06
CA GLU A 801 53.62 -1.72 -3.07
C GLU A 801 52.24 -2.35 -2.79
N LEU A 802 51.48 -1.80 -1.83
CA LEU A 802 50.11 -2.26 -1.55
C LEU A 802 49.13 -1.92 -2.66
N ASN A 803 49.23 -0.74 -3.28
CA ASN A 803 48.40 -0.36 -4.42
C ASN A 803 48.64 -1.26 -5.64
N GLN A 804 49.87 -1.74 -5.84
CA GLN A 804 50.15 -2.70 -6.89
C GLN A 804 49.47 -4.05 -6.62
N LYS A 805 49.49 -4.53 -5.37
CA LYS A 805 48.74 -5.73 -4.95
C LYS A 805 47.23 -5.53 -5.14
N HIS A 806 46.69 -4.36 -4.77
CA HIS A 806 45.27 -4.01 -4.93
C HIS A 806 44.80 -4.15 -6.39
N LYS A 807 45.59 -3.66 -7.35
CA LYS A 807 45.31 -3.81 -8.79
C LYS A 807 45.30 -5.27 -9.25
N ASP A 808 46.20 -6.10 -8.72
CA ASP A 808 46.26 -7.53 -9.06
C ASP A 808 45.09 -8.31 -8.44
N PHE A 809 44.65 -7.93 -7.23
CA PHE A 809 43.45 -8.46 -6.58
C PHE A 809 42.18 -8.13 -7.39
N LEU A 810 42.04 -6.89 -7.86
CA LEU A 810 40.88 -6.46 -8.66
C LEU A 810 40.75 -7.27 -9.97
N LYS A 811 41.85 -7.50 -10.68
CA LYS A 811 41.85 -8.34 -11.90
C LYS A 811 41.40 -9.77 -11.62
N LYS A 812 41.98 -10.41 -10.60
CA LYS A 812 41.60 -11.77 -10.20
C LYS A 812 40.15 -11.87 -9.76
N ARG A 813 39.63 -10.84 -9.07
CA ARG A 813 38.22 -10.74 -8.66
C ARG A 813 37.29 -10.67 -9.88
N GLU A 814 37.62 -9.85 -10.87
CA GLU A 814 36.85 -9.75 -12.12
C GLU A 814 36.85 -11.07 -12.89
N ASP A 815 38.00 -11.75 -12.98
CA ASP A 815 38.12 -13.03 -13.67
C ASP A 815 37.31 -14.13 -12.97
N LEU A 816 37.38 -14.23 -11.63
CA LEU A 816 36.58 -15.18 -10.84
C LEU A 816 35.08 -14.87 -10.93
N SER A 817 34.70 -13.59 -10.86
CA SER A 817 33.29 -13.18 -10.99
C SER A 817 32.72 -13.50 -12.37
N ARG A 818 33.49 -13.28 -13.44
CA ARG A 818 33.10 -13.70 -14.80
C ARG A 818 32.96 -15.21 -14.91
N HIS A 819 33.91 -15.97 -14.35
CA HIS A 819 33.86 -17.42 -14.36
C HIS A 819 32.63 -17.97 -13.63
N MET A 820 32.31 -17.42 -12.44
CA MET A 820 31.08 -17.75 -11.71
C MET A 820 29.83 -17.42 -12.51
N SER A 821 29.76 -16.25 -13.15
CA SER A 821 28.61 -15.86 -13.98
C SER A 821 28.40 -16.80 -15.17
N ASP A 822 29.48 -17.29 -15.77
CA ASP A 822 29.39 -18.24 -16.89
C ASP A 822 28.98 -19.65 -16.42
N LEU A 823 29.43 -20.07 -15.23
CA LEU A 823 28.98 -21.31 -14.58
C LEU A 823 27.49 -21.24 -14.19
N ASP A 824 27.01 -20.10 -13.67
CA ASP A 824 25.59 -19.88 -13.38
C ASP A 824 24.71 -19.96 -14.63
N LYS A 825 25.14 -19.35 -15.74
CA LYS A 825 24.43 -19.45 -17.03
C LYS A 825 24.38 -20.89 -17.52
N GLU A 826 25.46 -21.65 -17.32
CA GLU A 826 25.52 -23.06 -17.71
C GLU A 826 24.60 -23.93 -16.83
N ILE A 827 24.55 -23.68 -15.52
CA ILE A 827 23.60 -24.32 -14.60
C ILE A 827 22.16 -24.03 -15.05
N PHE A 828 21.82 -22.77 -15.29
CA PHE A 828 20.48 -22.40 -15.76
C PHE A 828 20.11 -23.10 -17.07
N ARG A 829 21.06 -23.19 -18.01
CA ARG A 829 20.87 -23.90 -19.29
C ARG A 829 20.60 -25.39 -19.07
N LEU A 830 21.38 -26.04 -18.21
CA LEU A 830 21.25 -27.47 -17.91
C LEU A 830 19.97 -27.78 -17.12
N GLU A 831 19.58 -26.93 -16.16
CA GLU A 831 18.32 -27.03 -15.42
C GLU A 831 17.11 -26.89 -16.33
N SER A 832 17.12 -25.90 -17.22
CA SER A 832 16.04 -25.74 -18.21
C SER A 832 15.95 -26.95 -19.16
N GLN A 833 17.08 -27.53 -19.58
CA GLN A 833 17.07 -28.75 -20.38
C GLN A 833 16.50 -29.94 -19.60
N LYS A 834 16.84 -30.07 -18.30
CA LYS A 834 16.33 -31.12 -17.43
C LYS A 834 14.81 -30.99 -17.26
N GLU A 835 14.33 -29.79 -16.92
CA GLU A 835 12.89 -29.50 -16.76
C GLU A 835 12.10 -29.82 -18.04
N ASN A 836 12.66 -29.49 -19.21
CA ASN A 836 12.03 -29.84 -20.49
C ASN A 836 11.87 -31.36 -20.67
N TYR A 837 12.86 -32.16 -20.28
CA TYR A 837 12.78 -33.62 -20.36
C TYR A 837 11.86 -34.22 -19.29
N GLU A 838 11.85 -33.67 -18.07
CA GLU A 838 10.91 -34.06 -17.01
C GLU A 838 9.47 -33.75 -17.40
N THR A 839 9.21 -32.56 -17.94
CA THR A 839 7.90 -32.18 -18.49
C THR A 839 7.50 -33.09 -19.66
N ALA A 840 8.45 -33.48 -20.51
CA ALA A 840 8.17 -34.44 -21.58
C ALA A 840 7.80 -35.82 -21.02
N SER A 841 8.45 -36.27 -19.95
CA SER A 841 8.12 -37.50 -19.23
C SER A 841 6.74 -37.43 -18.59
N GLU A 842 6.42 -36.34 -17.89
CA GLU A 842 5.10 -36.11 -17.29
C GLU A 842 3.97 -36.08 -18.32
N LYS A 843 4.19 -35.40 -19.46
CA LYS A 843 3.24 -35.42 -20.59
C LYS A 843 3.00 -36.84 -21.09
N GLN A 844 4.03 -37.68 -21.10
CA GLN A 844 3.92 -39.05 -21.55
C GLN A 844 3.16 -39.92 -20.53
N ILE A 845 3.43 -39.73 -19.25
CA ILE A 845 2.72 -40.39 -18.15
C ILE A 845 1.24 -39.97 -18.14
N SER A 846 0.95 -38.67 -18.27
CA SER A 846 -0.41 -38.14 -18.38
C SER A 846 -1.12 -38.73 -19.59
N TYR A 847 -0.48 -38.75 -20.76
CA TYR A 847 -1.09 -39.34 -21.96
C TYR A 847 -1.44 -40.83 -21.76
N MET A 848 -0.59 -41.61 -21.09
CA MET A 848 -0.89 -43.02 -20.77
C MET A 848 -2.02 -43.17 -19.74
N TRP A 849 -2.09 -42.27 -18.77
CA TRP A 849 -3.16 -42.27 -17.78
C TRP A 849 -4.50 -41.83 -18.38
N ASP A 850 -4.52 -40.73 -19.13
CA ASP A 850 -5.73 -40.14 -19.71
C ASP A 850 -6.33 -41.00 -20.83
N GLU A 851 -5.50 -41.61 -21.69
CA GLU A 851 -5.99 -42.41 -22.82
C GLU A 851 -6.26 -43.88 -22.43
N TYR A 852 -5.48 -44.44 -21.48
CA TYR A 852 -5.49 -45.88 -21.21
C TYR A 852 -5.64 -46.28 -19.72
N GLU A 853 -5.64 -45.33 -18.78
CA GLU A 853 -5.68 -45.55 -17.32
C GLU A 853 -4.57 -46.50 -16.81
N ILE A 854 -3.41 -46.47 -17.46
CA ILE A 854 -2.28 -47.34 -17.14
C ILE A 854 -1.16 -46.53 -16.49
N THR A 855 -0.71 -47.00 -15.33
CA THR A 855 0.52 -46.49 -14.68
C THR A 855 1.77 -47.16 -15.26
N TYR A 856 2.92 -46.52 -15.09
CA TYR A 856 4.21 -47.04 -15.54
C TYR A 856 4.51 -48.48 -15.07
N ILE A 857 4.14 -48.82 -13.83
CA ILE A 857 4.32 -50.18 -13.27
C ILE A 857 3.47 -51.19 -14.05
N ARG A 858 2.21 -50.86 -14.33
CA ARG A 858 1.30 -51.75 -15.06
C ARG A 858 1.62 -51.81 -16.56
N ALA A 859 2.18 -50.75 -17.12
CA ALA A 859 2.76 -50.76 -18.47
C ALA A 859 3.92 -51.76 -18.57
N LYS A 860 4.82 -51.82 -17.57
CA LYS A 860 5.93 -52.78 -17.54
C LYS A 860 5.48 -54.23 -17.56
N GLU A 861 4.36 -54.56 -16.92
CA GLU A 861 3.79 -55.92 -16.93
C GLU A 861 3.25 -56.34 -18.30
N LEU A 862 2.88 -55.36 -19.13
CA LEU A 862 2.32 -55.54 -20.47
C LEU A 862 3.36 -55.38 -21.60
N ARG A 863 4.65 -55.34 -21.23
CA ARG A 863 5.77 -55.21 -22.18
C ARG A 863 5.86 -56.44 -23.08
N ASP A 864 5.99 -56.21 -24.39
CA ASP A 864 6.32 -57.25 -25.37
C ASP A 864 7.81 -57.15 -25.72
N GLU A 865 8.57 -58.19 -25.38
CA GLU A 865 10.03 -58.22 -25.60
C GLU A 865 10.43 -58.20 -27.09
N ASN A 866 9.51 -58.49 -28.01
CA ASN A 866 9.78 -58.48 -29.45
C ASN A 866 9.66 -57.10 -30.09
N LEU A 867 9.13 -56.10 -29.37
CA LEU A 867 8.90 -54.74 -29.86
C LEU A 867 9.95 -53.76 -29.31
N THR A 868 11.12 -53.70 -29.95
CA THR A 868 12.27 -52.89 -29.52
C THR A 868 12.62 -51.73 -30.46
N ASP A 869 12.08 -51.70 -31.67
CA ASP A 869 12.37 -50.68 -32.70
C ASP A 869 11.38 -49.49 -32.63
N LEU A 870 11.82 -48.40 -31.98
CA LEU A 870 11.04 -47.17 -31.80
C LEU A 870 10.54 -46.56 -33.12
N ALA A 871 11.36 -46.59 -34.18
CA ALA A 871 10.98 -45.98 -35.46
C ALA A 871 9.87 -46.79 -36.16
N LYS A 872 9.97 -48.12 -36.12
CA LYS A 872 8.93 -49.01 -36.66
C LYS A 872 7.63 -48.92 -35.85
N MET A 873 7.71 -48.85 -34.52
CA MET A 873 6.54 -48.67 -33.66
C MET A 873 5.85 -47.34 -33.92
N LYS A 874 6.59 -46.24 -34.00
CA LYS A 874 6.02 -44.93 -34.31
C LYS A 874 5.33 -44.90 -35.67
N LYS A 875 5.92 -45.55 -36.68
CA LYS A 875 5.29 -45.70 -38.00
C LYS A 875 4.00 -46.53 -37.91
N ARG A 876 4.01 -47.65 -37.18
CA ARG A 876 2.83 -48.50 -37.02
C ARG A 876 1.72 -47.84 -36.20
N ILE A 877 2.08 -47.07 -35.16
CA ILE A 877 1.17 -46.22 -34.38
C ILE A 877 0.55 -45.15 -35.28
N GLN A 878 1.32 -44.52 -36.17
CA GLN A 878 0.79 -43.55 -37.13
C GLN A 878 -0.11 -44.20 -38.18
N GLU A 879 0.23 -45.39 -38.69
CA GLU A 879 -0.62 -46.16 -39.59
C GLU A 879 -1.95 -46.53 -38.89
N LEU A 880 -1.90 -47.07 -37.67
CA LEU A 880 -3.09 -47.43 -36.89
C LEU A 880 -3.92 -46.20 -36.49
N LYS A 881 -3.29 -45.08 -36.09
CA LYS A 881 -3.96 -43.80 -35.86
C LYS A 881 -4.57 -43.25 -37.15
N GLY A 882 -3.92 -43.45 -38.29
CA GLY A 882 -4.44 -43.09 -39.61
C GLY A 882 -5.64 -43.95 -40.01
N GLU A 883 -5.56 -45.26 -39.84
CA GLU A 883 -6.66 -46.21 -40.05
C GLU A 883 -7.85 -45.88 -39.12
N ILE A 884 -7.59 -45.60 -37.83
CA ILE A 884 -8.61 -45.18 -36.87
C ILE A 884 -9.22 -43.84 -37.26
N ARG A 885 -8.42 -42.86 -37.70
CA ARG A 885 -8.93 -41.58 -38.21
C ARG A 885 -9.75 -41.77 -39.49
N SER A 886 -9.38 -42.72 -40.35
CA SER A 886 -10.11 -43.01 -41.59
C SER A 886 -11.48 -43.65 -41.35
N LEU A 887 -11.66 -44.32 -40.20
CA LEU A 887 -12.97 -44.78 -39.73
C LEU A 887 -13.91 -43.61 -39.34
N GLY A 888 -13.38 -42.39 -39.25
CA GLY A 888 -14.15 -41.18 -38.91
C GLY A 888 -14.46 -41.07 -37.42
N ASN A 889 -15.46 -40.27 -37.08
CA ASN A 889 -15.95 -40.20 -35.70
C ASN A 889 -16.76 -41.46 -35.38
N VAL A 890 -16.13 -42.39 -34.67
CA VAL A 890 -16.73 -43.68 -34.35
C VAL A 890 -17.51 -43.61 -33.04
N ASN A 891 -18.82 -43.80 -33.11
CA ASN A 891 -19.70 -43.81 -31.94
C ASN A 891 -19.75 -45.21 -31.31
N VAL A 892 -18.96 -45.47 -30.27
CA VAL A 892 -18.95 -46.77 -29.59
C VAL A 892 -20.28 -47.11 -28.91
N ASN A 893 -21.03 -46.09 -28.47
CA ASN A 893 -22.36 -46.24 -27.87
C ASN A 893 -23.42 -46.63 -28.91
N ALA A 894 -23.16 -46.46 -30.21
CA ALA A 894 -24.09 -46.83 -31.28
C ALA A 894 -24.52 -48.31 -31.20
N ILE A 895 -23.68 -49.18 -30.62
CA ILE A 895 -23.98 -50.60 -30.42
C ILE A 895 -25.16 -50.79 -29.44
N GLU A 896 -25.20 -50.04 -28.35
CA GLU A 896 -26.31 -50.11 -27.37
C GLU A 896 -27.48 -49.21 -27.78
N GLU A 897 -27.19 -48.03 -28.35
CA GLU A 897 -28.18 -47.07 -28.83
C GLU A 897 -29.05 -47.69 -29.94
N TYR A 898 -28.45 -48.35 -30.94
CA TYR A 898 -29.20 -49.04 -32.00
C TYR A 898 -30.23 -50.01 -31.42
N LYS A 899 -29.84 -50.79 -30.42
CA LYS A 899 -30.71 -51.76 -29.77
C LYS A 899 -31.90 -51.07 -29.09
N SER A 900 -31.65 -50.01 -28.32
CA SER A 900 -32.70 -49.27 -27.59
C SER A 900 -33.65 -48.49 -28.52
N VAL A 901 -33.12 -47.90 -29.60
CA VAL A 901 -33.85 -47.05 -30.53
C VAL A 901 -34.81 -47.90 -31.39
N SER A 902 -34.38 -49.10 -31.79
CA SER A 902 -35.22 -50.02 -32.57
C SER A 902 -36.46 -50.48 -31.80
N GLU A 903 -36.33 -50.85 -30.52
CA GLU A 903 -37.47 -51.25 -29.68
C GLU A 903 -38.46 -50.09 -29.43
N ARG A 904 -37.94 -48.87 -29.28
CA ARG A 904 -38.76 -47.66 -29.07
C ARG A 904 -39.57 -47.26 -30.30
N TYR A 905 -39.00 -47.44 -31.50
CA TYR A 905 -39.67 -47.10 -32.76
C TYR A 905 -40.96 -47.92 -32.95
N GLU A 906 -40.91 -49.23 -32.71
CA GLU A 906 -42.09 -50.10 -32.87
C GLU A 906 -43.23 -49.73 -31.90
N PHE A 907 -42.92 -49.35 -30.67
CA PHE A 907 -43.93 -48.96 -29.68
C PHE A 907 -44.67 -47.67 -30.06
N LEU A 908 -43.93 -46.62 -30.47
CA LEU A 908 -44.51 -45.32 -30.79
C LEU A 908 -45.41 -45.34 -32.03
N LYS A 909 -45.13 -46.25 -32.98
CA LYS A 909 -45.94 -46.41 -34.18
C LYS A 909 -47.37 -46.80 -33.87
N ASN A 910 -47.59 -47.65 -32.87
CA ASN A 910 -48.94 -48.05 -32.48
C ASN A 910 -49.71 -46.91 -31.79
N GLN A 911 -49.03 -46.07 -30.99
CA GLN A 911 -49.68 -44.93 -30.31
C GLN A 911 -50.08 -43.81 -31.26
N HIS A 912 -49.35 -43.64 -32.36
CA HIS A 912 -49.69 -42.66 -33.40
C HIS A 912 -51.09 -42.90 -33.95
N ASP A 913 -51.43 -44.15 -34.26
CA ASP A 913 -52.67 -44.49 -34.96
C ASP A 913 -53.92 -44.20 -34.10
N ASP A 914 -53.82 -44.35 -32.77
CA ASP A 914 -54.90 -44.03 -31.83
C ASP A 914 -55.20 -42.51 -31.76
N LEU A 915 -54.18 -41.64 -31.89
CA LEU A 915 -54.35 -40.18 -31.82
C LEU A 915 -55.11 -39.60 -33.02
N VAL A 916 -54.95 -40.24 -34.19
CA VAL A 916 -55.64 -39.84 -35.43
C VAL A 916 -57.16 -39.92 -35.27
N GLU A 917 -57.66 -40.93 -34.56
CA GLU A 917 -59.10 -41.12 -34.36
C GLU A 917 -59.70 -40.06 -33.43
N ALA A 918 -58.97 -39.65 -32.39
CA ALA A 918 -59.43 -38.65 -31.42
C ALA A 918 -59.58 -37.24 -32.06
N GLU A 919 -58.66 -36.86 -32.94
CA GLU A 919 -58.67 -35.58 -33.65
C GLU A 919 -59.99 -35.34 -34.41
N ALA A 920 -60.44 -36.35 -35.16
CA ALA A 920 -61.64 -36.25 -36.00
C ALA A 920 -62.92 -35.92 -35.19
N THR A 921 -63.01 -36.42 -33.95
CA THR A 921 -64.18 -36.16 -33.10
C THR A 921 -64.26 -34.73 -32.55
N LEU A 922 -63.12 -34.07 -32.32
CA LEU A 922 -63.08 -32.71 -31.78
C LEU A 922 -63.47 -31.65 -32.81
N GLU A 923 -63.17 -31.87 -34.09
CA GLU A 923 -63.56 -30.96 -35.17
C GLU A 923 -65.07 -30.79 -35.26
N GLN A 924 -65.82 -31.89 -35.16
CA GLN A 924 -67.27 -31.87 -35.29
C GLN A 924 -67.96 -31.00 -34.21
N ILE A 925 -67.45 -31.02 -32.97
CA ILE A 925 -68.01 -30.24 -31.85
C ILE A 925 -67.81 -28.73 -32.05
N ILE A 926 -66.70 -28.32 -32.69
CA ILE A 926 -66.35 -26.91 -32.88
C ILE A 926 -67.30 -26.24 -33.88
N GLU A 927 -67.69 -26.94 -34.95
CA GLU A 927 -68.61 -26.41 -35.97
C GLU A 927 -70.00 -26.09 -35.38
N GLU A 928 -70.55 -26.98 -34.54
CA GLU A 928 -71.85 -26.78 -33.91
C GLU A 928 -71.90 -25.53 -33.02
N LEU A 929 -70.81 -25.25 -32.29
CA LEU A 929 -70.72 -24.09 -31.39
C LEU A 929 -70.66 -22.76 -32.15
N ASP A 930 -70.00 -22.72 -33.32
CA ASP A 930 -69.85 -21.47 -34.08
C ASP A 930 -71.18 -20.95 -34.65
N ALA A 931 -72.00 -21.86 -35.18
CA ALA A 931 -73.29 -21.53 -35.76
C ALA A 931 -74.26 -20.89 -34.72
N ALA A 932 -74.25 -21.39 -33.48
CA ALA A 932 -75.10 -20.88 -32.41
C ALA A 932 -74.74 -19.44 -32.00
N MET A 933 -73.44 -19.12 -31.91
CA MET A 933 -72.96 -17.80 -31.48
C MET A 933 -73.31 -16.69 -32.46
N ARG A 934 -73.14 -16.93 -33.77
CA ARG A 934 -73.41 -15.93 -34.83
C ARG A 934 -74.83 -15.38 -34.77
N LYS A 935 -75.79 -16.28 -34.51
CA LYS A 935 -77.20 -15.92 -34.42
C LYS A 935 -77.49 -15.00 -33.24
N GLN A 936 -76.98 -15.32 -32.05
CA GLN A 936 -77.25 -14.59 -30.82
C GLN A 936 -76.67 -13.17 -30.83
N PHE A 937 -75.45 -12.99 -31.35
CA PHE A 937 -74.80 -11.67 -31.41
C PHE A 937 -75.57 -10.68 -32.30
N LYS A 938 -75.96 -11.12 -33.50
CA LYS A 938 -76.62 -10.27 -34.50
C LYS A 938 -77.94 -9.70 -33.98
N GLU A 939 -78.72 -10.51 -33.26
CA GLU A 939 -80.01 -10.10 -32.68
C GLU A 939 -79.84 -9.05 -31.55
N GLN A 940 -78.84 -9.20 -30.68
CA GLN A 940 -78.63 -8.31 -29.55
C GLN A 940 -77.95 -6.99 -29.94
N PHE A 941 -77.00 -7.02 -30.87
CA PHE A 941 -76.31 -5.81 -31.34
C PHE A 941 -77.29 -4.79 -31.95
N ALA A 942 -78.25 -5.25 -32.75
CA ALA A 942 -79.27 -4.39 -33.35
C ALA A 942 -80.14 -3.66 -32.31
N ARG A 943 -80.38 -4.29 -31.15
CA ARG A 943 -81.15 -3.67 -30.06
C ARG A 943 -80.35 -2.59 -29.34
N ILE A 944 -79.07 -2.85 -29.04
CA ILE A 944 -78.18 -1.89 -28.36
C ILE A 944 -78.01 -0.62 -29.22
N ALA A 945 -77.87 -0.77 -30.54
CA ALA A 945 -77.76 0.37 -31.45
C ALA A 945 -78.99 1.30 -31.41
N SER A 946 -80.19 0.74 -31.29
CA SER A 946 -81.44 1.53 -31.18
C SER A 946 -81.53 2.27 -29.85
N GLU A 947 -81.15 1.64 -28.74
CA GLU A 947 -81.15 2.26 -27.42
C GLU A 947 -80.12 3.40 -27.33
N PHE A 948 -78.94 3.21 -27.92
CA PHE A 948 -77.88 4.22 -27.89
C PHE A 948 -78.30 5.56 -28.50
N ASP A 949 -78.96 5.56 -29.67
CA ASP A 949 -79.44 6.79 -30.30
C ASP A 949 -80.48 7.53 -29.44
N MET A 950 -81.32 6.76 -28.74
CA MET A 950 -82.36 7.32 -27.86
C MET A 950 -81.74 7.98 -26.62
N VAL A 951 -80.84 7.28 -25.92
CA VAL A 951 -80.18 7.81 -24.73
C VAL A 951 -79.31 9.02 -25.07
N PHE A 952 -78.60 8.98 -26.20
CA PHE A 952 -77.74 10.08 -26.64
C PHE A 952 -78.52 11.39 -26.82
N LYS A 953 -79.71 11.34 -27.43
CA LYS A 953 -80.56 12.52 -27.63
C LYS A 953 -81.07 13.11 -26.31
N GLU A 954 -81.43 12.27 -25.34
CA GLU A 954 -81.90 12.73 -24.03
C GLU A 954 -80.78 13.44 -23.25
N LEU A 955 -79.55 12.91 -23.24
CA LEU A 955 -78.43 13.50 -22.50
C LEU A 955 -77.87 14.78 -23.13
N PHE A 956 -77.72 14.82 -24.46
CA PHE A 956 -77.22 16.01 -25.16
C PHE A 956 -78.30 17.09 -25.39
N GLY A 957 -79.58 16.77 -25.18
CA GLY A 957 -80.71 17.65 -25.50
C GLY A 957 -80.92 17.83 -27.02
N GLY A 958 -80.49 16.85 -27.82
CA GLY A 958 -80.50 16.85 -29.29
C GLY A 958 -79.34 16.04 -29.89
N GLY A 959 -79.25 15.92 -31.22
CA GLY A 959 -78.18 15.18 -31.91
C GLY A 959 -78.55 13.76 -32.37
N LYS A 960 -77.55 12.96 -32.75
CA LYS A 960 -77.72 11.55 -33.20
C LYS A 960 -76.50 10.69 -32.83
N GLY A 961 -76.71 9.48 -32.32
CA GLY A 961 -75.67 8.48 -32.07
C GLY A 961 -75.93 7.19 -32.85
N THR A 962 -74.95 6.66 -33.58
CA THR A 962 -75.08 5.41 -34.36
C THR A 962 -73.95 4.43 -34.08
N LEU A 963 -74.27 3.13 -34.11
CA LEU A 963 -73.31 2.03 -34.00
C LEU A 963 -73.26 1.25 -35.32
N GLU A 964 -72.06 1.01 -35.83
CA GLU A 964 -71.82 0.31 -37.10
C GLU A 964 -70.77 -0.80 -36.91
N LEU A 965 -70.98 -1.95 -37.56
CA LEU A 965 -69.98 -3.01 -37.67
C LEU A 965 -69.06 -2.70 -38.85
N MET A 966 -67.78 -3.09 -38.74
CA MET A 966 -66.87 -3.07 -39.88
C MET A 966 -67.34 -4.06 -40.96
N GLU A 967 -67.43 -3.61 -42.22
CA GLU A 967 -68.06 -4.38 -43.32
C GLU A 967 -67.21 -5.57 -43.84
N ASP A 968 -65.90 -5.59 -43.56
CA ASP A 968 -64.94 -6.57 -44.12
C ASP A 968 -64.57 -7.72 -43.15
N GLU A 969 -65.20 -7.80 -41.97
CA GLU A 969 -64.83 -8.75 -40.91
C GLU A 969 -65.96 -9.74 -40.59
N ASP A 970 -65.58 -10.93 -40.10
CA ASP A 970 -66.55 -11.93 -39.65
C ASP A 970 -67.45 -11.34 -38.55
N ILE A 971 -68.76 -11.57 -38.59
CA ILE A 971 -69.71 -11.14 -37.55
C ILE A 971 -69.24 -11.42 -36.12
N LEU A 972 -68.50 -12.50 -35.86
CA LEU A 972 -67.98 -12.87 -34.52
C LEU A 972 -66.67 -12.18 -34.11
N GLU A 973 -66.02 -11.47 -35.04
CA GLU A 973 -64.74 -10.77 -34.82
C GLU A 973 -64.78 -9.28 -35.18
N ALA A 974 -65.70 -8.86 -36.05
CA ALA A 974 -65.94 -7.49 -36.50
C ALA A 974 -65.91 -6.44 -35.38
N GLY A 975 -65.07 -5.42 -35.54
CA GLY A 975 -65.02 -4.26 -34.65
C GLY A 975 -66.27 -3.37 -34.72
N ILE A 976 -66.55 -2.64 -33.64
CA ILE A 976 -67.73 -1.74 -33.54
C ILE A 976 -67.29 -0.27 -33.55
N ARG A 977 -67.80 0.47 -34.54
CA ARG A 977 -67.63 1.93 -34.65
C ARG A 977 -68.77 2.65 -33.95
N ILE A 978 -68.41 3.58 -33.08
CA ILE A 978 -69.35 4.50 -32.42
C ILE A 978 -69.22 5.86 -33.11
N ILE A 979 -70.33 6.34 -33.65
CA ILE A 979 -70.38 7.61 -34.36
C ILE A 979 -71.38 8.51 -33.63
N ALA A 980 -70.96 9.74 -33.32
CA ALA A 980 -71.77 10.67 -32.53
C ALA A 980 -71.85 12.04 -33.21
N GLN A 981 -73.03 12.64 -33.15
CA GLN A 981 -73.33 13.96 -33.69
C GLN A 981 -73.98 14.82 -32.60
N PRO A 982 -73.22 15.64 -31.87
CA PRO A 982 -73.77 16.61 -30.94
C PRO A 982 -74.63 17.68 -31.66
N PRO A 983 -75.61 18.30 -30.96
CA PRO A 983 -76.48 19.31 -31.55
C PRO A 983 -75.69 20.50 -32.10
N GLY A 984 -75.96 20.88 -33.35
CA GLY A 984 -75.31 22.01 -34.03
C GLY A 984 -73.95 21.70 -34.69
N LYS A 985 -73.42 20.46 -34.60
CA LYS A 985 -72.17 20.01 -35.26
C LYS A 985 -72.43 18.93 -36.33
N LYS A 986 -71.44 18.74 -37.22
CA LYS A 986 -71.47 17.65 -38.22
C LYS A 986 -71.15 16.30 -37.57
N LEU A 987 -71.61 15.22 -38.19
CA LEU A 987 -71.26 13.83 -37.86
C LEU A 987 -69.74 13.67 -37.86
N GLN A 988 -69.16 13.30 -36.71
CA GLN A 988 -67.72 13.16 -36.54
C GLN A 988 -67.39 11.90 -35.74
N ASN A 989 -66.20 11.35 -35.99
CA ASN A 989 -65.69 10.23 -35.21
C ASN A 989 -65.41 10.71 -33.78
N MET A 990 -65.76 9.86 -32.80
CA MET A 990 -65.71 10.13 -31.37
C MET A 990 -64.36 10.71 -30.88
N MET A 991 -63.23 10.33 -31.50
CA MET A 991 -61.90 10.88 -31.17
C MET A 991 -61.74 12.39 -31.43
N GLN A 992 -62.58 13.00 -32.27
CA GLN A 992 -62.50 14.42 -32.64
C GLN A 992 -63.40 15.34 -31.79
N LEU A 993 -64.16 14.76 -30.84
CA LEU A 993 -65.03 15.50 -29.92
C LEU A 993 -64.25 16.16 -28.76
N SER A 994 -64.83 17.19 -28.13
CA SER A 994 -64.25 17.81 -26.93
C SER A 994 -64.24 16.84 -25.74
N GLY A 995 -63.38 17.06 -24.73
CA GLY A 995 -63.26 16.16 -23.58
C GLY A 995 -64.59 15.88 -22.85
N GLY A 996 -65.42 16.91 -22.64
CA GLY A 996 -66.76 16.75 -22.05
C GLY A 996 -67.77 16.07 -22.99
N GLU A 997 -67.73 16.35 -24.29
CA GLU A 997 -68.61 15.69 -25.29
C GLU A 997 -68.26 14.20 -25.45
N LYS A 998 -66.98 13.85 -25.36
CA LYS A 998 -66.53 12.46 -25.33
C LYS A 998 -67.10 11.73 -24.13
N ALA A 999 -66.89 12.27 -22.92
CA ALA A 999 -67.38 11.68 -21.69
C ALA A 999 -68.91 11.45 -21.75
N LEU A 1000 -69.68 12.43 -22.19
CA LEU A 1000 -71.13 12.31 -22.29
C LEU A 1000 -71.60 11.28 -23.34
N THR A 1001 -70.84 11.10 -24.43
CA THR A 1001 -71.09 10.06 -25.45
C THR A 1001 -70.86 8.64 -24.88
N ALA A 1002 -69.78 8.42 -24.13
CA ALA A 1002 -69.55 7.14 -23.45
C ALA A 1002 -70.62 6.84 -22.40
N ILE A 1003 -70.99 7.83 -21.60
CA ILE A 1003 -72.06 7.70 -20.60
C ILE A 1003 -73.37 7.29 -21.29
N SER A 1004 -73.68 7.88 -22.44
CA SER A 1004 -74.87 7.53 -23.23
C SER A 1004 -74.86 6.06 -23.70
N LEU A 1005 -73.69 5.54 -24.12
CA LEU A 1005 -73.55 4.14 -24.56
C LEU A 1005 -73.67 3.17 -23.39
N LEU A 1006 -73.05 3.49 -22.25
CA LEU A 1006 -73.11 2.68 -21.04
C LEU A 1006 -74.56 2.56 -20.55
N PHE A 1007 -75.29 3.66 -20.50
CA PHE A 1007 -76.70 3.66 -20.12
C PHE A 1007 -77.59 2.94 -21.14
N ALA A 1008 -77.29 2.99 -22.44
CA ALA A 1008 -78.02 2.20 -23.44
C ALA A 1008 -77.86 0.69 -23.24
N ILE A 1009 -76.66 0.23 -22.88
CA ILE A 1009 -76.41 -1.17 -22.55
C ILE A 1009 -77.12 -1.55 -21.25
N GLN A 1010 -77.10 -0.66 -20.26
CA GLN A 1010 -77.78 -0.86 -18.98
C GLN A 1010 -79.32 -0.90 -19.12
N ASN A 1011 -79.90 -0.16 -20.06
CA ASN A 1011 -81.34 -0.27 -20.37
C ASN A 1011 -81.70 -1.65 -20.93
N LEU A 1012 -80.85 -2.21 -21.80
CA LEU A 1012 -81.08 -3.52 -22.39
C LEU A 1012 -80.93 -4.65 -21.35
N LYS A 1013 -79.93 -4.51 -20.47
CA LYS A 1013 -79.59 -5.51 -19.46
C LYS A 1013 -79.20 -4.80 -18.16
N PRO A 1014 -80.16 -4.54 -17.24
CA PRO A 1014 -79.90 -3.75 -16.05
C PRO A 1014 -78.99 -4.50 -15.07
N SER A 1015 -77.93 -3.84 -14.61
CA SER A 1015 -77.10 -4.31 -13.51
C SER A 1015 -77.83 -4.06 -12.18
N PRO A 1016 -77.72 -4.94 -11.17
CA PRO A 1016 -78.35 -4.73 -9.87
C PRO A 1016 -77.81 -3.50 -9.12
N PHE A 1017 -76.54 -3.14 -9.34
CA PHE A 1017 -75.96 -1.88 -8.84
C PHE A 1017 -75.01 -1.27 -9.87
N CYS A 1018 -74.79 0.04 -9.76
CA CYS A 1018 -73.86 0.80 -10.57
C CYS A 1018 -73.09 1.79 -9.69
N LEU A 1019 -71.75 1.68 -9.66
CA LEU A 1019 -70.86 2.61 -8.96
C LEU A 1019 -70.27 3.60 -9.97
N LEU A 1020 -70.48 4.89 -9.78
CA LEU A 1020 -69.96 5.95 -10.64
C LEU A 1020 -68.95 6.80 -9.84
N ASP A 1021 -67.71 6.89 -10.32
CA ASP A 1021 -66.62 7.59 -9.64
C ASP A 1021 -66.11 8.79 -10.46
N GLU A 1022 -66.48 10.00 -10.03
CA GLU A 1022 -66.14 11.31 -10.60
C GLU A 1022 -66.31 11.44 -12.12
N ILE A 1023 -67.26 10.70 -12.70
CA ILE A 1023 -67.43 10.61 -14.15
C ILE A 1023 -67.93 11.90 -14.80
N GLU A 1024 -68.55 12.77 -14.00
CA GLU A 1024 -69.05 14.07 -14.42
C GLU A 1024 -68.03 15.21 -14.24
N ALA A 1025 -66.81 14.91 -13.77
CA ALA A 1025 -65.79 15.94 -13.51
C ALA A 1025 -65.49 16.80 -14.75
N ALA A 1026 -65.50 16.19 -15.94
CA ALA A 1026 -65.26 16.85 -17.23
C ALA A 1026 -66.49 17.51 -17.87
N LEU A 1027 -67.67 17.43 -17.23
CA LEU A 1027 -68.91 18.04 -17.72
C LEU A 1027 -69.05 19.49 -17.24
N ASP A 1028 -69.68 20.34 -18.03
CA ASP A 1028 -70.13 21.67 -17.64
C ASP A 1028 -71.41 21.60 -16.80
N ASP A 1029 -71.67 22.63 -15.98
CA ASP A 1029 -72.74 22.59 -14.98
C ASP A 1029 -74.15 22.31 -15.57
N ASN A 1030 -74.41 22.72 -16.81
CA ASN A 1030 -75.66 22.43 -17.52
C ASN A 1030 -75.81 20.93 -17.84
N ASN A 1031 -74.74 20.28 -18.31
CA ASN A 1031 -74.78 18.85 -18.63
C ASN A 1031 -74.69 17.98 -17.36
N VAL A 1032 -74.03 18.45 -16.29
CA VAL A 1032 -74.08 17.82 -14.95
C VAL A 1032 -75.53 17.71 -14.46
N GLY A 1033 -76.34 18.75 -14.63
CA GLY A 1033 -77.76 18.72 -14.27
C GLY A 1033 -78.58 17.69 -15.06
N ARG A 1034 -78.39 17.59 -16.39
CA ARG A 1034 -79.08 16.61 -17.24
C ARG A 1034 -78.65 15.17 -16.93
N PHE A 1035 -77.36 14.97 -16.73
CA PHE A 1035 -76.80 13.69 -16.29
C PHE A 1035 -77.43 13.24 -14.97
N ALA A 1036 -77.51 14.12 -13.97
CA ALA A 1036 -78.10 13.82 -12.67
C ALA A 1036 -79.60 13.47 -12.77
N GLN A 1037 -80.37 14.19 -13.59
CA GLN A 1037 -81.79 13.88 -13.83
C GLN A 1037 -81.98 12.54 -14.54
N TYR A 1038 -81.14 12.23 -15.53
CA TYR A 1038 -81.21 10.96 -16.24
C TYR A 1038 -80.83 9.78 -15.33
N LEU A 1039 -79.83 9.96 -14.46
CA LEU A 1039 -79.45 8.97 -13.46
C LEU A 1039 -80.61 8.67 -12.49
N HIS A 1040 -81.32 9.71 -12.04
CA HIS A 1040 -82.51 9.55 -11.21
C HIS A 1040 -83.65 8.77 -11.92
N LYS A 1041 -83.77 8.85 -13.25
CA LYS A 1041 -84.75 8.05 -14.04
C LYS A 1041 -84.46 6.54 -13.98
N LEU A 1042 -83.19 6.15 -13.88
CA LEU A 1042 -82.76 4.74 -13.90
C LEU A 1042 -82.76 4.07 -12.51
N THR A 1043 -82.95 4.82 -11.41
CA THR A 1043 -82.89 4.29 -10.04
C THR A 1043 -83.97 3.25 -9.72
N LYS A 1044 -85.04 3.14 -10.52
CA LYS A 1044 -86.11 2.14 -10.32
C LYS A 1044 -85.62 0.69 -10.34
N ASN A 1045 -84.64 0.39 -11.20
CA ASN A 1045 -84.17 -0.98 -11.44
C ASN A 1045 -82.68 -1.17 -11.11
N THR A 1046 -81.93 -0.10 -10.86
CA THR A 1046 -80.51 -0.16 -10.54
C THR A 1046 -80.19 0.76 -9.37
N GLN A 1047 -79.46 0.25 -8.38
CA GLN A 1047 -78.94 1.08 -7.30
C GLN A 1047 -77.70 1.85 -7.77
N PHE A 1048 -77.76 3.18 -7.81
CA PHE A 1048 -76.61 4.03 -8.14
C PHE A 1048 -75.89 4.50 -6.87
N ILE A 1049 -74.57 4.36 -6.86
CA ILE A 1049 -73.67 4.93 -5.86
C ILE A 1049 -72.76 5.88 -6.61
N VAL A 1050 -72.82 7.18 -6.31
CA VAL A 1050 -72.06 8.20 -7.04
C VAL A 1050 -71.07 8.89 -6.11
N ILE A 1051 -69.79 8.87 -6.48
CA ILE A 1051 -68.72 9.61 -5.82
C ILE A 1051 -68.48 10.87 -6.64
N THR A 1052 -68.74 12.03 -6.04
CA THR A 1052 -68.74 13.32 -6.75
C THR A 1052 -68.32 14.45 -5.81
N HIS A 1053 -67.66 15.48 -6.36
CA HIS A 1053 -67.46 16.79 -5.72
C HIS A 1053 -68.33 17.90 -6.37
N ARG A 1054 -69.15 17.57 -7.37
CA ARG A 1054 -69.99 18.52 -8.11
C ARG A 1054 -71.33 18.75 -7.42
N ARG A 1055 -71.61 20.01 -7.08
CA ARG A 1055 -72.87 20.40 -6.40
C ARG A 1055 -74.13 19.92 -7.14
N GLY A 1056 -74.17 20.03 -8.48
CA GLY A 1056 -75.35 19.63 -9.27
C GLY A 1056 -75.74 18.15 -9.14
N THR A 1057 -74.76 17.26 -9.01
CA THR A 1057 -74.99 15.82 -8.78
C THR A 1057 -75.33 15.54 -7.32
N MET A 1058 -74.66 16.22 -6.37
CA MET A 1058 -74.96 16.10 -4.94
C MET A 1058 -76.41 16.49 -4.61
N THR A 1059 -76.93 17.55 -5.24
CA THR A 1059 -78.30 18.03 -5.01
C THR A 1059 -79.38 17.06 -5.51
N ALA A 1060 -79.03 16.15 -6.44
CA ALA A 1060 -79.97 15.17 -6.99
C ALA A 1060 -79.93 13.82 -6.25
N ALA A 1061 -79.06 13.66 -5.25
CA ALA A 1061 -78.91 12.42 -4.50
C ALA A 1061 -79.88 12.36 -3.31
N ASP A 1062 -80.48 11.18 -3.07
CA ASP A 1062 -81.39 10.98 -1.93
C ASP A 1062 -80.64 10.96 -0.59
N ARG A 1063 -79.40 10.47 -0.58
CA ARG A 1063 -78.52 10.38 0.60
C ARG A 1063 -77.09 10.75 0.25
N LEU A 1064 -76.46 11.57 1.08
CA LEU A 1064 -75.04 11.92 0.97
C LEU A 1064 -74.23 11.22 2.05
N TYR A 1065 -73.09 10.66 1.64
CA TYR A 1065 -72.07 10.13 2.55
C TYR A 1065 -70.82 10.99 2.41
N GLY A 1066 -70.54 11.80 3.42
CA GLY A 1066 -69.31 12.57 3.54
C GLY A 1066 -68.20 11.73 4.18
N ILE A 1067 -67.02 11.75 3.58
CA ILE A 1067 -65.83 11.11 4.17
C ILE A 1067 -65.02 12.21 4.86
N THR A 1068 -64.80 12.07 6.16
CA THR A 1068 -63.93 12.96 6.94
C THR A 1068 -62.72 12.20 7.46
N MET A 1069 -61.60 12.88 7.66
CA MET A 1069 -60.43 12.33 8.32
C MET A 1069 -60.34 12.93 9.71
N GLN A 1070 -60.88 12.22 10.71
CA GLN A 1070 -60.78 12.61 12.11
C GLN A 1070 -59.33 12.53 12.62
N GLU A 1071 -58.54 11.58 12.10
CA GLU A 1071 -57.10 11.45 12.32
C GLU A 1071 -56.36 11.30 10.99
N LYS A 1072 -55.09 11.75 10.92
CA LYS A 1072 -54.27 11.65 9.70
C LYS A 1072 -54.13 10.18 9.30
N GLY A 1073 -54.77 9.79 8.19
CA GLY A 1073 -54.71 8.44 7.62
C GLY A 1073 -55.86 7.50 7.99
N VAL A 1074 -56.85 7.93 8.78
CA VAL A 1074 -58.06 7.14 9.08
C VAL A 1074 -59.29 7.89 8.59
N SER A 1075 -59.84 7.44 7.45
CA SER A 1075 -61.08 7.97 6.90
C SER A 1075 -62.30 7.39 7.62
N THR A 1076 -63.15 8.24 8.17
CA THR A 1076 -64.44 7.91 8.82
C THR A 1076 -65.60 8.44 7.99
N LEU A 1077 -66.68 7.66 7.90
CA LEU A 1077 -67.84 7.96 7.07
C LEU A 1077 -68.94 8.62 7.91
N VAL A 1078 -69.45 9.76 7.44
CA VAL A 1078 -70.54 10.54 8.05
C VAL A 1078 -71.67 10.63 7.02
N SER A 1079 -72.90 10.30 7.39
CA SER A 1079 -74.05 10.31 6.48
C SER A 1079 -75.02 11.45 6.77
N VAL A 1080 -75.53 12.12 5.74
CA VAL A 1080 -76.59 13.14 5.80
C VAL A 1080 -77.69 12.77 4.80
N SER A 1081 -78.95 12.79 5.24
CA SER A 1081 -80.13 12.61 4.37
C SER A 1081 -80.59 13.97 3.84
N LEU A 1082 -80.89 14.08 2.54
CA LEU A 1082 -81.27 15.35 1.87
C LEU A 1082 -82.76 15.45 1.51
N LEU A 1083 -83.61 14.55 1.99
CA LEU A 1083 -85.06 14.60 1.76
C LEU A 1083 -85.67 15.77 2.57
N GLU A 1084 -86.01 16.89 1.91
CA GLU A 1084 -86.86 17.95 2.47
C GLU A 1084 -88.33 17.49 2.53
N GLU A 1085 -88.62 16.64 3.51
CA GLU A 1085 -89.92 16.43 4.18
C GLU A 1085 -89.62 15.65 5.48
N GLU A 1086 -88.85 16.26 6.40
CA GLU A 1086 -88.75 15.95 7.85
C GLU A 1086 -87.68 16.85 8.52
N LEU A 1087 -87.82 18.17 8.35
CA LEU A 1087 -87.17 19.18 9.19
C LEU A 1087 -88.25 20.11 9.76
N ASP A 1088 -89.08 19.52 10.62
CA ASP A 1088 -89.81 20.16 11.74
C ASP A 1088 -90.28 19.03 12.68
N ALA A 1089 -89.34 18.49 13.49
CA ALA A 1089 -89.56 17.84 14.79
C ALA A 1089 -88.22 17.49 15.46
#